data_AF-A0AA38WXK4-F1
#
_entry.id   AF-A0AA38WXK4-F1
#
_cell.length_a   1.000
_cell.length_b   1.000
_cell.length_c   1.000
_cell.angle_alpha   90.00
_cell.angle_beta   90.00
_cell.angle_gamma   90.00
#
_symmetry.space_group_name_H-M   'P 1'
#
loop_
_entity.id
_entity.type
_entity.pdbx_description
1 polymer ?
#
loop_
_entity_poly.entity_id
_entity_poly.type
_entity_poly.pdbx_seq_one_letter_code
_entity_poly.pdbx_strand_id
1 'polypeptide(L)'
;MTDVRYSSVLVDTPAVTSRAVSLKVAEQVQVVSLGLEEVHEKNERKKMRHYSTEDVLIKTHLFGAKRKLKVIVIGAGVSGLNFFKRAEEQAENLDIVCYEKNTDIGGTWLENRYPGCACDIPSVVYQFPWRPARWSHYWSQSEEIWDYLKTVEQENGFVAKYVKLRHQVESLSWSDIKGCWTISVRDLERDLEFEDRADVIINCTGVLNSWKWPAIPGLQTFRGSLLHSAAWDPEVNLKGKRVAIVGAGSSAVQILPSIYEDVDKIFTWVRSKVWITGDFSQTFVRTDGGNYSYTEDQQKIFADSSHDEYLAYRKMVEEPFNKRFEFIVNGTRAQQNVFDLCNEHMRSKLKTKPELVDKIVPTDFFVGCRRPTPGYGYLESLCGSKTTVFMESLKEVTERGFIDPEGNEQEVDVIICATGFDTSFKPRVPLLVNGMDMRQKWSREQHPPSYLSVALAGVPNYFVSGGAYFPVAHGSFFPLIDSFCNYTLKLIEKIQTENIVSIRPNETRTKQFLRFANSFLKRTAWNGPCSSWFKGGTVDGQPALYPGSRLSFIKLLENPRPEDYDIEYRDPQNLFSFLGQGMHVCEKDGSDLTWYLGSLERGDKSNQHLRKKMAAPDTDRSSDLQTQDTNVKITAVKVPHSRDTVMGSIKDTPLNTEGGFFNIINGEKRSSLRKYNGTNPSNLELLPDVPLASSQDVEDAVSGAKAAFTDWSEVAVERRKELIKQFMDAMETYADQFARLLTLEQGKPLSLAQGEIKTAVFRARELASLELPEVVANEDDRRKALLSSVPLGVCALIVPWNFPVSLSTQKLAAAMVTGNTVILKPSPFTPYCCLKLGELAQQFFPPGVFQVLNGDDEVGPRLTAHPDIDKISFTGSIATGKKVMQSASRTLKRVTLELGGNDACIICDDVDIAETAKKVATMSFINSGQVCIAVKRIYVQESIYDKFLAAFTEYTKSLKIGDGFEDGVFIGPLQNKQQFQIAQKFLKDVELQNLKVVLGGNSMPAGSGLYISPTIVDRPPDTSDLVTEEPFAPIVPLLSWKTEDEVISRANDTKTGLGGSIWSKDIAGATRLARKLQTGTTWINEHATLDPRVPFAGIKESGYGAELGIEGLKGFCNTKVIFVPK
;
A
#
# COMPACT_ATOMS: atom_id res chain seq x y z
N MET A 1 -42.42 -2.94 50.70
CA MET A 1 -42.39 -4.41 50.53
C MET A 1 -41.22 -4.68 49.60
N THR A 2 -40.05 -5.18 49.99
CA THR A 2 -39.50 -5.89 51.17
C THR A 2 -38.01 -5.52 51.19
N ASP A 3 -37.58 -4.63 52.09
CA ASP A 3 -36.74 -4.90 53.28
C ASP A 3 -35.59 -5.90 53.09
N VAL A 4 -34.34 -5.44 53.21
CA VAL A 4 -33.43 -5.76 54.35
C VAL A 4 -32.46 -4.59 54.58
N ARG A 5 -32.41 -4.10 55.82
CA ARG A 5 -31.49 -3.07 56.37
C ARG A 5 -30.28 -3.72 57.07
N TYR A 6 -29.17 -3.00 57.15
CA TYR A 6 -28.27 -2.91 58.34
C TYR A 6 -27.51 -1.56 58.24
N SER A 7 -28.05 -0.49 58.80
CA SER A 7 -27.80 0.09 60.15
C SER A 7 -26.36 0.56 60.40
N SER A 8 -26.16 1.87 60.25
CA SER A 8 -25.07 2.64 60.85
C SER A 8 -25.51 3.20 62.21
N VAL A 9 -24.59 3.26 63.16
CA VAL A 9 -24.75 3.99 64.43
C VAL A 9 -24.15 5.39 64.23
N LEU A 10 -24.93 6.39 64.62
CA LEU A 10 -24.63 7.84 64.63
C LEU A 10 -24.26 8.28 66.06
N VAL A 11 -23.95 9.59 66.20
CA VAL A 11 -24.10 10.45 67.41
C VAL A 11 -22.77 10.57 68.23
N ASP A 12 -22.18 11.73 68.58
CA ASP A 12 -22.60 13.15 68.51
C ASP A 12 -21.49 14.15 68.95
N THR A 13 -21.47 15.34 68.30
CA THR A 13 -21.42 16.76 68.82
C THR A 13 -20.30 17.30 69.75
N PRO A 14 -20.19 18.63 70.08
CA PRO A 14 -20.49 19.88 69.34
C PRO A 14 -19.47 21.06 69.47
N ALA A 15 -19.57 21.96 68.48
CA ALA A 15 -19.64 23.45 68.46
C ALA A 15 -18.60 24.40 69.13
N VAL A 16 -18.15 25.36 68.30
CA VAL A 16 -18.05 26.86 68.44
C VAL A 16 -16.88 27.29 67.51
N THR A 17 -16.91 28.24 66.55
CA THR A 17 -17.65 29.50 66.35
C THR A 17 -17.72 29.86 64.85
N SER A 18 -18.73 30.66 64.52
CA SER A 18 -19.19 31.14 63.22
C SER A 18 -18.38 32.30 62.60
N ARG A 19 -18.01 32.16 61.31
CA ARG A 19 -18.08 33.24 60.28
C ARG A 19 -17.78 32.75 58.85
N ALA A 20 -17.13 31.59 58.70
CA ALA A 20 -16.81 31.00 57.38
C ALA A 20 -17.92 30.14 56.76
N VAL A 21 -18.99 29.85 57.50
CA VAL A 21 -20.04 28.90 57.07
C VAL A 21 -21.11 29.57 56.19
N SER A 22 -21.37 30.87 56.35
CA SER A 22 -22.39 31.54 55.52
C SER A 22 -21.97 31.78 54.07
N LEU A 23 -20.67 31.83 53.77
CA LEU A 23 -20.16 31.95 52.38
C LEU A 23 -20.06 30.59 51.68
N LYS A 24 -19.65 29.52 52.39
CA LYS A 24 -19.58 28.16 51.82
C LYS A 24 -20.94 27.52 51.59
N VAL A 25 -21.94 27.84 52.41
CA VAL A 25 -23.31 27.36 52.19
C VAL A 25 -23.97 28.13 51.04
N ALA A 26 -23.66 29.42 50.85
CA ALA A 26 -24.12 30.17 49.68
C ALA A 26 -23.50 29.63 48.37
N GLU A 27 -22.20 29.33 48.35
CA GLU A 27 -21.54 28.69 47.18
C GLU A 27 -22.04 27.28 46.92
N GLN A 28 -22.28 26.45 47.95
CA GLN A 28 -22.82 25.09 47.76
C GLN A 28 -24.29 25.11 47.31
N VAL A 29 -25.11 26.04 47.80
CA VAL A 29 -26.50 26.18 47.34
C VAL A 29 -26.55 26.72 45.91
N GLN A 30 -25.62 27.59 45.51
CA GLN A 30 -25.50 28.10 44.15
C GLN A 30 -24.95 27.03 43.17
N VAL A 31 -24.02 26.16 43.61
CA VAL A 31 -23.53 25.02 42.82
C VAL A 31 -24.59 23.91 42.69
N VAL A 32 -25.43 23.70 43.71
CA VAL A 32 -26.54 22.74 43.64
C VAL A 32 -27.73 23.29 42.83
N SER A 33 -28.00 24.60 42.87
CA SER A 33 -29.02 25.22 42.00
C SER A 33 -28.57 25.27 40.54
N LEU A 34 -27.30 25.60 40.26
CA LEU A 34 -26.69 25.49 38.93
C LEU A 34 -26.69 24.04 38.45
N GLY A 35 -26.37 23.07 39.32
CA GLY A 35 -26.43 21.64 38.97
C GLY A 35 -27.84 21.12 38.69
N LEU A 36 -28.87 21.68 39.33
CA LEU A 36 -30.28 21.33 39.08
C LEU A 36 -30.82 21.98 37.80
N GLU A 37 -30.45 23.25 37.52
CA GLU A 37 -30.72 23.91 36.24
C GLU A 37 -29.94 23.23 35.09
N GLU A 38 -28.69 22.82 35.29
CA GLU A 38 -27.87 22.08 34.31
C GLU A 38 -28.43 20.69 34.01
N VAL A 39 -28.99 19.98 35.00
CA VAL A 39 -29.69 18.71 34.78
C VAL A 39 -31.03 18.93 34.10
N HIS A 40 -31.71 20.05 34.35
CA HIS A 40 -32.94 20.43 33.65
C HIS A 40 -32.66 20.80 32.17
N GLU A 41 -31.63 21.60 31.89
CA GLU A 41 -31.19 21.94 30.52
C GLU A 41 -30.61 20.73 29.76
N LYS A 42 -29.86 19.83 30.42
CA LYS A 42 -29.43 18.56 29.79
C LYS A 42 -30.61 17.67 29.48
N ASN A 43 -31.63 17.64 30.35
CA ASN A 43 -32.85 16.88 30.10
C ASN A 43 -33.73 17.54 29.02
N GLU A 44 -33.75 18.87 28.90
CA GLU A 44 -34.36 19.62 27.79
C GLU A 44 -33.64 19.35 26.46
N ARG A 45 -32.31 19.41 26.42
CA ARG A 45 -31.51 19.08 25.21
C ARG A 45 -31.59 17.60 24.83
N LYS A 46 -31.73 16.68 25.80
CA LYS A 46 -32.06 15.26 25.52
C LYS A 46 -33.52 15.05 25.10
N LYS A 47 -34.45 15.92 25.52
CA LYS A 47 -35.87 15.92 25.12
C LYS A 47 -36.09 16.51 23.73
N MET A 48 -35.20 17.36 23.20
CA MET A 48 -35.20 17.74 21.79
C MET A 48 -34.66 16.62 20.88
N ARG A 49 -35.34 15.47 20.89
CA ARG A 49 -35.33 14.49 19.79
C ARG A 49 -36.61 14.60 18.95
N HIS A 50 -37.22 15.78 18.95
CA HIS A 50 -38.15 16.19 17.91
C HIS A 50 -37.39 17.22 17.08
N TYR A 51 -37.00 16.81 15.87
CA TYR A 51 -36.54 17.76 14.86
C TYR A 51 -37.71 18.70 14.57
N SER A 52 -37.45 20.02 14.59
CA SER A 52 -38.45 20.97 14.14
C SER A 52 -38.86 20.63 12.70
N THR A 53 -40.15 20.67 12.39
CA THR A 53 -40.66 20.60 11.02
C THR A 53 -40.68 21.97 10.35
N GLU A 54 -40.24 23.02 11.04
CA GLU A 54 -40.14 24.38 10.51
C GLU A 54 -38.89 24.52 9.63
N ASP A 55 -38.97 25.47 8.68
CA ASP A 55 -37.86 25.77 7.78
C ASP A 55 -36.61 26.25 8.56
N VAL A 56 -35.43 25.86 8.08
CA VAL A 56 -34.15 26.26 8.68
C VAL A 56 -33.63 27.57 8.11
N LEU A 57 -32.97 28.39 8.94
CA LEU A 57 -32.30 29.60 8.46
C LEU A 57 -31.08 29.25 7.61
N ILE A 58 -31.08 29.70 6.35
CA ILE A 58 -29.94 29.56 5.43
C ILE A 58 -28.84 30.55 5.82
N LYS A 59 -27.63 30.03 6.06
CA LYS A 59 -26.46 30.84 6.43
C LYS A 59 -25.81 31.44 5.17
N THR A 60 -25.14 32.58 5.29
CA THR A 60 -24.58 33.32 4.15
C THR A 60 -23.14 32.93 3.76
N HIS A 61 -22.50 32.01 4.50
CA HIS A 61 -21.17 31.52 4.15
C HIS A 61 -21.23 30.55 2.95
N LEU A 62 -20.06 30.25 2.37
CA LEU A 62 -19.93 29.31 1.25
C LEU A 62 -19.62 27.90 1.75
N PHE A 63 -20.11 26.88 1.05
CA PHE A 63 -19.73 25.50 1.30
C PHE A 63 -18.23 25.30 1.04
N GLY A 64 -17.53 24.66 1.98
CA GLY A 64 -16.07 24.51 1.96
C GLY A 64 -15.31 25.65 2.64
N ALA A 65 -15.99 26.71 3.10
CA ALA A 65 -15.34 27.80 3.84
C ALA A 65 -14.76 27.30 5.17
N LYS A 66 -13.46 27.55 5.38
CA LYS A 66 -12.73 27.13 6.59
C LYS A 66 -12.86 28.20 7.68
N ARG A 67 -13.62 27.94 8.75
CA ARG A 67 -13.70 28.87 9.89
C ARG A 67 -12.35 28.99 10.60
N LYS A 68 -12.09 30.15 11.20
CA LYS A 68 -10.89 30.34 12.02
C LYS A 68 -10.93 29.43 13.26
N LEU A 69 -9.83 28.74 13.53
CA LEU A 69 -9.63 27.94 14.75
C LEU A 69 -8.35 28.38 15.45
N LYS A 70 -8.38 28.39 16.78
CA LYS A 70 -7.15 28.46 17.58
C LYS A 70 -6.69 27.06 17.96
N VAL A 71 -5.45 26.72 17.61
CA VAL A 71 -4.83 25.43 17.87
C VAL A 71 -3.64 25.64 18.80
N ILE A 72 -3.68 25.01 19.97
CA ILE A 72 -2.53 24.99 20.87
C ILE A 72 -1.78 23.66 20.72
N VAL A 73 -0.51 23.76 20.38
CA VAL A 73 0.43 22.64 20.32
C VAL A 73 1.25 22.63 21.62
N ILE A 74 1.43 21.45 22.20
CA ILE A 74 2.23 21.30 23.42
C ILE A 74 3.50 20.53 23.09
N GLY A 75 4.64 21.20 23.13
CA GLY A 75 5.97 20.67 22.80
C GLY A 75 6.41 20.91 21.36
N ALA A 76 7.64 21.42 21.21
CA ALA A 76 8.32 21.74 19.96
C ALA A 76 9.45 20.72 19.65
N GLY A 77 9.18 19.43 19.90
CA GLY A 77 10.01 18.33 19.43
C GLY A 77 9.69 17.93 17.98
N VAL A 78 10.13 16.73 17.57
CA VAL A 78 9.89 16.17 16.21
C VAL A 78 8.42 16.27 15.78
N SER A 79 7.48 15.96 16.69
CA SER A 79 6.04 16.02 16.38
C SER A 79 5.51 17.44 16.16
N GLY A 80 5.95 18.39 16.99
CA GLY A 80 5.55 19.80 16.86
C GLY A 80 6.06 20.42 15.57
N LEU A 81 7.35 20.24 15.28
CA LEU A 81 7.96 20.74 14.03
C LEU A 81 7.30 20.16 12.78
N ASN A 82 6.99 18.86 12.78
CA ASN A 82 6.27 18.24 11.66
C ASN A 82 4.85 18.80 11.51
N PHE A 83 4.14 19.01 12.62
CA PHE A 83 2.81 19.58 12.59
C PHE A 83 2.83 20.99 12.00
N PHE A 84 3.77 21.86 12.39
CA PHE A 84 3.88 23.21 11.82
C PHE A 84 4.10 23.15 10.31
N LYS A 85 5.02 22.30 9.85
CA LYS A 85 5.28 22.12 8.41
C LYS A 85 4.03 21.68 7.65
N ARG A 86 3.33 20.65 8.13
CA ARG A 86 2.12 20.15 7.46
C ARG A 86 0.96 21.13 7.54
N ALA A 87 0.83 21.87 8.64
CA ALA A 87 -0.17 22.91 8.79
C ALA A 87 0.05 24.05 7.78
N GLU A 88 1.29 24.51 7.58
CA GLU A 88 1.61 25.53 6.56
C GLU A 88 1.33 25.05 5.14
N GLU A 89 1.46 23.75 4.86
CA GLU A 89 1.23 23.17 3.53
C GLU A 89 -0.25 22.88 3.23
N GLN A 90 -1.07 22.58 4.24
CA GLN A 90 -2.38 21.95 4.05
C GLN A 90 -3.54 22.68 4.73
N ALA A 91 -3.27 23.56 5.70
CA ALA A 91 -4.30 24.21 6.48
C ALA A 91 -4.34 25.72 6.26
N GLU A 92 -5.55 26.26 6.44
CA GLU A 92 -5.81 27.69 6.34
C GLU A 92 -6.60 28.13 7.58
N ASN A 93 -6.54 29.42 7.90
CA ASN A 93 -7.29 30.01 9.01
C ASN A 93 -7.03 29.33 10.37
N LEU A 94 -5.82 28.83 10.61
CA LEU A 94 -5.39 28.35 11.92
C LEU A 94 -4.55 29.41 12.64
N ASP A 95 -4.92 29.72 13.87
CA ASP A 95 -4.12 30.50 14.82
C ASP A 95 -3.37 29.52 15.72
N ILE A 96 -2.10 29.28 15.39
CA ILE A 96 -1.27 28.25 16.02
C ILE A 96 -0.37 28.90 17.07
N VAL A 97 -0.43 28.38 18.31
CA VAL A 97 0.52 28.71 19.38
C VAL A 97 1.08 27.41 19.92
N CYS A 98 2.40 27.33 20.05
CA CYS A 98 3.09 26.22 20.68
C CYS A 98 3.71 26.66 22.00
N TYR A 99 3.45 25.92 23.08
CA TYR A 99 4.13 26.09 24.35
C TYR A 99 5.19 24.99 24.53
N GLU A 100 6.45 25.41 24.65
CA GLU A 100 7.60 24.55 24.88
C GLU A 100 8.23 24.92 26.22
N LYS A 101 8.33 23.96 27.13
CA LYS A 101 8.89 24.19 28.48
C LYS A 101 10.40 24.41 28.43
N ASN A 102 11.07 23.86 27.44
CA ASN A 102 12.51 23.90 27.34
C ASN A 102 13.00 25.25 26.80
N THR A 103 14.30 25.48 26.95
CA THR A 103 14.98 26.70 26.51
C THR A 103 15.19 26.76 25.01
N ASP A 104 15.01 25.64 24.32
CA ASP A 104 15.16 25.47 22.88
C ASP A 104 14.24 24.34 22.39
N ILE A 105 14.15 24.15 21.07
CA ILE A 105 13.43 23.05 20.42
C ILE A 105 14.23 21.75 20.46
N GLY A 106 13.58 20.63 20.12
CA GLY A 106 14.25 19.33 19.93
C GLY A 106 13.75 18.20 20.83
N GLY A 107 12.98 18.51 21.88
CA GLY A 107 12.31 17.52 22.73
C GLY A 107 13.29 16.52 23.34
N THR A 108 13.05 15.22 23.15
CA THR A 108 13.93 14.15 23.66
C THR A 108 15.39 14.32 23.25
N TRP A 109 15.65 14.82 22.03
CA TRP A 109 17.00 15.07 21.52
C TRP A 109 17.57 16.40 21.98
N LEU A 110 16.86 17.21 22.77
CA LEU A 110 17.43 18.30 23.57
C LEU A 110 17.77 17.82 24.98
N GLU A 111 16.86 17.07 25.61
CA GLU A 111 16.94 16.71 27.03
C GLU A 111 17.95 15.59 27.33
N ASN A 112 18.12 14.62 26.42
CA ASN A 112 19.00 13.47 26.65
C ASN A 112 20.40 13.76 26.11
N ARG A 113 21.37 13.89 27.02
CA ARG A 113 22.76 14.31 26.74
C ARG A 113 23.84 13.40 27.35
N TYR A 114 23.44 12.19 27.76
CA TYR A 114 24.38 11.26 28.36
C TYR A 114 25.44 10.76 27.33
N PRO A 115 26.64 10.37 27.77
CA PRO A 115 27.68 9.82 26.90
C PRO A 115 27.19 8.62 26.09
N GLY A 116 27.41 8.64 24.78
CA GLY A 116 26.97 7.58 23.87
C GLY A 116 25.51 7.67 23.42
N CYS A 117 24.77 8.72 23.81
CA CYS A 117 23.38 8.91 23.39
C CYS A 117 23.28 9.04 21.85
N ALA A 118 22.73 8.01 21.19
CA ALA A 118 22.60 7.93 19.74
C ALA A 118 21.28 7.26 19.32
N CYS A 119 20.90 7.41 18.04
CA CYS A 119 19.77 6.68 17.48
C CYS A 119 20.04 5.17 17.41
N ASP A 120 19.02 4.36 17.69
CA ASP A 120 19.09 2.89 17.69
C ASP A 120 18.70 2.27 16.33
N ILE A 121 18.56 3.11 15.31
CA ILE A 121 18.33 2.74 13.91
C ILE A 121 19.21 3.61 13.00
N PRO A 122 19.46 3.20 11.73
CA PRO A 122 20.32 3.97 10.84
C PRO A 122 19.81 5.40 10.61
N SER A 123 20.69 6.40 10.70
CA SER A 123 20.32 7.82 10.69
C SER A 123 19.56 8.25 9.44
N VAL A 124 19.90 7.69 8.29
CA VAL A 124 19.28 8.01 6.99
C VAL A 124 17.78 7.69 6.91
N VAL A 125 17.25 6.87 7.82
CA VAL A 125 15.81 6.61 7.97
C VAL A 125 15.21 7.24 9.25
N TYR A 126 16.04 7.90 10.06
CA TYR A 126 15.66 8.65 11.25
C TYR A 126 15.56 10.16 10.97
N GLN A 127 14.72 10.51 10.00
CA GLN A 127 14.55 11.89 9.50
C GLN A 127 13.16 12.11 8.90
N PHE A 128 12.74 13.37 8.72
CA PHE A 128 11.46 13.69 8.09
C PHE A 128 11.39 13.14 6.66
N PRO A 129 10.29 12.49 6.25
CA PRO A 129 10.14 12.02 4.87
C PRO A 129 10.32 13.14 3.84
N TRP A 130 9.84 14.33 4.16
CA TRP A 130 9.88 15.54 3.33
C TRP A 130 11.18 16.36 3.46
N ARG A 131 12.06 16.05 4.43
CA ARG A 131 13.37 16.73 4.59
C ARG A 131 14.49 15.71 4.87
N PRO A 132 15.10 15.12 3.84
CA PRO A 132 16.28 14.28 3.99
C PRO A 132 17.48 15.08 4.54
N ALA A 133 18.40 14.43 5.25
CA ALA A 133 19.60 15.04 5.83
C ALA A 133 20.88 14.35 5.35
N ARG A 134 22.00 15.07 5.48
CA ARG A 134 23.35 14.58 5.19
C ARG A 134 23.97 14.12 6.51
N TRP A 135 23.75 12.85 6.86
CA TRP A 135 24.27 12.31 8.11
C TRP A 135 25.76 11.99 7.98
N SER A 136 26.54 12.32 9.00
CA SER A 136 27.97 12.02 9.09
C SER A 136 28.25 10.57 9.47
N HIS A 137 27.35 9.94 10.24
CA HIS A 137 27.52 8.58 10.76
C HIS A 137 26.31 7.68 10.49
N TYR A 138 26.54 6.37 10.44
CA TYR A 138 25.49 5.38 10.29
C TYR A 138 24.48 5.40 11.45
N TRP A 139 24.98 5.54 12.70
CA TRP A 139 24.18 5.92 13.87
C TRP A 139 24.65 7.26 14.41
N SER A 140 23.84 8.29 14.23
CA SER A 140 24.15 9.65 14.62
C SER A 140 23.92 9.84 16.11
N GLN A 141 24.81 10.60 16.73
CA GLN A 141 24.70 10.97 18.14
C GLN A 141 23.63 12.05 18.33
N SER A 142 23.19 12.21 19.59
CA SER A 142 22.12 13.13 19.97
C SER A 142 22.35 14.57 19.53
N GLU A 143 23.62 15.04 19.52
CA GLU A 143 23.99 16.38 19.07
C GLU A 143 23.69 16.60 17.59
N GLU A 144 24.12 15.69 16.71
CA GLU A 144 23.87 15.79 15.27
C GLU A 144 22.38 15.70 14.94
N ILE A 145 21.64 14.85 15.66
CA ILE A 145 20.18 14.74 15.49
C ILE A 145 19.50 16.04 15.93
N TRP A 146 19.95 16.66 17.01
CA TRP A 146 19.44 17.94 17.46
C TRP A 146 19.79 19.06 16.47
N ASP A 147 21.00 19.08 15.93
CA ASP A 147 21.42 20.01 14.88
C ASP A 147 20.58 19.88 13.61
N TYR A 148 20.20 18.66 13.22
CA TYR A 148 19.23 18.44 12.15
C TYR A 148 17.88 19.08 12.46
N LEU A 149 17.34 18.92 13.68
CA LEU A 149 16.07 19.55 14.06
C LEU A 149 16.16 21.08 14.11
N LYS A 150 17.29 21.64 14.59
CA LYS A 150 17.55 23.08 14.52
C LYS A 150 17.66 23.57 13.08
N THR A 151 18.30 22.81 12.20
CA THR A 151 18.36 23.15 10.77
C THR A 151 16.95 23.21 10.17
N VAL A 152 16.10 22.23 10.48
CA VAL A 152 14.69 22.21 10.05
C VAL A 152 13.94 23.42 10.60
N GLU A 153 14.14 23.77 11.87
CA GLU A 153 13.55 24.98 12.46
C GLU A 153 14.02 26.25 11.73
N GLN A 154 15.32 26.41 11.51
CA GLN A 154 15.93 27.59 10.89
C GLN A 154 15.49 27.79 9.44
N GLU A 155 15.40 26.70 8.67
CA GLU A 155 14.93 26.71 7.28
C GLU A 155 13.46 27.20 7.16
N ASN A 156 12.66 27.06 8.22
CA ASN A 156 11.22 27.35 8.19
C ASN A 156 10.78 28.49 9.12
N GLY A 157 11.63 28.93 10.06
CA GLY A 157 11.36 30.00 11.02
C GLY A 157 10.25 29.68 12.03
N PHE A 158 10.08 28.41 12.41
CA PHE A 158 8.93 27.99 13.22
C PHE A 158 8.90 28.60 14.62
N VAL A 159 10.05 28.81 15.27
CA VAL A 159 10.06 29.37 16.63
C VAL A 159 9.50 30.77 16.63
N ALA A 160 9.97 31.62 15.71
CA ALA A 160 9.49 32.99 15.57
C ALA A 160 7.98 33.06 15.26
N LYS A 161 7.46 32.11 14.47
CA LYS A 161 6.06 32.09 14.05
C LYS A 161 5.11 31.55 15.13
N TYR A 162 5.49 30.46 15.80
CA TYR A 162 4.52 29.66 16.57
C TYR A 162 4.95 29.38 18.02
N VAL A 163 6.24 29.36 18.34
CA VAL A 163 6.72 28.76 19.60
C VAL A 163 6.99 29.81 20.68
N LYS A 164 6.49 29.53 21.88
CA LYS A 164 6.86 30.19 23.13
C LYS A 164 7.73 29.23 23.93
N LEU A 165 9.05 29.46 23.89
CA LEU A 165 10.04 28.73 24.68
C LEU A 165 9.94 29.11 26.16
N ARG A 166 10.38 28.23 27.07
CA ARG A 166 10.27 28.41 28.52
C ARG A 166 8.83 28.62 29.02
N HIS A 167 7.85 28.09 28.31
CA HIS A 167 6.44 28.16 28.70
C HIS A 167 5.91 26.75 28.97
N GLN A 168 5.54 26.50 30.22
CA GLN A 168 5.03 25.21 30.67
C GLN A 168 3.50 25.25 30.77
N VAL A 169 2.83 24.30 30.13
CA VAL A 169 1.40 24.09 30.35
C VAL A 169 1.22 23.44 31.72
N GLU A 170 0.36 24.02 32.56
CA GLU A 170 0.07 23.58 33.93
C GLU A 170 -1.25 22.82 34.03
N SER A 171 -2.27 23.16 33.22
CA SER A 171 -3.54 22.43 33.18
C SER A 171 -4.33 22.69 31.90
N LEU A 172 -5.23 21.76 31.58
CA LEU A 172 -6.15 21.81 30.44
C LEU A 172 -7.59 21.56 30.92
N SER A 173 -8.53 22.43 30.56
CA SER A 173 -9.93 22.29 30.95
C SER A 173 -10.89 22.56 29.79
N TRP A 174 -11.66 21.55 29.39
CA TRP A 174 -12.71 21.66 28.37
C TRP A 174 -14.08 21.94 29.00
N SER A 175 -14.89 22.76 28.31
CA SER A 175 -16.29 23.00 28.62
C SER A 175 -17.17 22.75 27.40
N ASP A 176 -18.13 21.83 27.50
CA ASP A 176 -19.14 21.60 26.43
C ASP A 176 -20.04 22.82 26.22
N ILE A 177 -20.24 23.64 27.26
CA ILE A 177 -21.03 24.88 27.18
C ILE A 177 -20.28 25.92 26.33
N LYS A 178 -18.99 26.11 26.57
CA LYS A 178 -18.16 27.08 25.83
C LYS A 178 -17.70 26.54 24.47
N GLY A 179 -17.61 25.22 24.33
CA GLY A 179 -17.12 24.56 23.11
C GLY A 179 -15.63 24.77 22.85
N CYS A 180 -14.82 25.00 23.90
CA CYS A 180 -13.39 25.26 23.78
C CYS A 180 -12.61 24.85 25.04
N TRP A 181 -11.28 24.76 24.88
CA TRP A 181 -10.32 24.53 25.95
C TRP A 181 -9.94 25.86 26.62
N THR A 182 -9.75 25.82 27.94
CA THR A 182 -8.99 26.79 28.75
C THR A 182 -7.69 26.13 29.20
N ILE A 183 -6.56 26.83 29.02
CA ILE A 183 -5.21 26.31 29.23
C ILE A 183 -4.52 27.23 30.23
N SER A 184 -4.01 26.67 31.33
CA SER A 184 -3.14 27.42 32.25
C SER A 184 -1.70 27.23 31.81
N VAL A 185 -0.95 28.33 31.66
CA VAL A 185 0.44 28.33 31.21
C VAL A 185 1.29 29.14 32.18
N ARG A 186 2.47 28.63 32.53
CA ARG A 186 3.48 29.33 33.32
C ARG A 186 4.67 29.71 32.44
N ASP A 187 4.98 30.99 32.38
CA ASP A 187 6.25 31.50 31.86
C ASP A 187 7.34 31.25 32.90
N LEU A 188 8.26 30.34 32.61
CA LEU A 188 9.33 29.91 33.51
C LEU A 188 10.47 30.93 33.62
N GLU A 189 10.58 31.87 32.67
CA GLU A 189 11.58 32.93 32.73
C GLU A 189 11.13 34.06 33.66
N ARG A 190 9.84 34.39 33.64
CA ARG A 190 9.25 35.47 34.44
C ARG A 190 8.55 34.99 35.72
N ASP A 191 8.35 33.69 35.87
CA ASP A 191 7.51 33.05 36.89
C ASP A 191 6.09 33.64 36.95
N LEU A 192 5.48 33.79 35.77
CA LEU A 192 4.14 34.36 35.60
C LEU A 192 3.17 33.31 35.05
N GLU A 193 2.03 33.15 35.71
CA GLU A 193 0.93 32.30 35.22
C GLU A 193 -0.12 33.12 34.47
N PHE A 194 -0.62 32.58 33.36
CA PHE A 194 -1.70 33.17 32.59
C PHE A 194 -2.58 32.08 31.96
N GLU A 195 -3.79 32.47 31.55
CA GLU A 195 -4.71 31.59 30.84
C GLU A 195 -4.71 31.89 29.33
N ASP A 196 -4.82 30.83 28.54
CA ASP A 196 -5.14 30.90 27.10
C ASP A 196 -6.34 30.02 26.75
N ARG A 197 -6.87 30.14 25.54
CA ARG A 197 -7.99 29.36 25.01
C ARG A 197 -7.66 28.75 23.66
N ALA A 198 -8.23 27.59 23.37
CA ALA A 198 -8.10 26.95 22.06
C ALA A 198 -9.35 26.15 21.67
N ASP A 199 -9.61 26.06 20.37
CA ASP A 199 -10.59 25.12 19.82
C ASP A 199 -10.05 23.68 19.84
N VAL A 200 -8.75 23.51 19.57
CA VAL A 200 -8.08 22.20 19.42
C VAL A 200 -6.76 22.18 20.19
N ILE A 201 -6.47 21.07 20.87
CA ILE A 201 -5.18 20.79 21.50
C ILE A 201 -4.49 19.65 20.76
N ILE A 202 -3.22 19.87 20.42
CA ILE A 202 -2.34 18.83 19.86
C ILE A 202 -1.19 18.62 20.82
N ASN A 203 -1.22 17.49 21.53
CA ASN A 203 -0.15 17.11 22.42
C ASN A 203 0.98 16.42 21.65
N CYS A 204 2.10 17.13 21.54
CA CYS A 204 3.33 16.70 20.85
C CYS A 204 4.47 16.38 21.81
N THR A 205 4.20 16.17 23.11
CA THR A 205 5.24 15.98 24.12
C THR A 205 5.96 14.63 24.01
N GLY A 206 5.37 13.66 23.31
CA GLY A 206 5.91 12.32 23.15
C GLY A 206 5.81 11.45 24.41
N VAL A 207 6.31 10.21 24.31
CA VAL A 207 6.17 9.17 25.37
C VAL A 207 7.39 9.06 26.30
N LEU A 208 8.57 9.52 25.89
CA LEU A 208 9.85 9.39 26.63
C LEU A 208 10.41 10.76 27.05
N ASN A 209 9.65 11.52 27.83
CA ASN A 209 10.02 12.88 28.26
C ASN A 209 9.75 13.15 29.75
N SER A 210 9.20 12.18 30.49
CA SER A 210 8.85 12.32 31.90
C SER A 210 9.63 11.29 32.70
N TRP A 211 10.76 11.71 33.26
CA TRP A 211 11.59 10.87 34.11
C TRP A 211 11.36 11.22 35.58
N LYS A 212 11.79 10.33 36.48
CA LYS A 212 11.80 10.56 37.92
C LYS A 212 12.96 9.80 38.55
N TRP A 213 13.44 10.28 39.70
CA TRP A 213 14.41 9.55 40.50
C TRP A 213 13.85 8.18 40.91
N PRO A 214 14.66 7.11 40.87
CA PRO A 214 14.25 5.83 41.40
C PRO A 214 14.09 5.92 42.92
N ALA A 215 13.08 5.23 43.45
CA ALA A 215 12.80 5.21 44.89
C ALA A 215 13.79 4.27 45.61
N ILE A 216 15.04 4.70 45.71
CA ILE A 216 16.12 3.97 46.40
C ILE A 216 16.39 4.68 47.72
N PRO A 217 16.32 3.99 48.88
CA PRO A 217 16.66 4.55 50.18
C PRO A 217 18.04 5.24 50.16
N GLY A 218 18.12 6.44 50.71
CA GLY A 218 19.36 7.22 50.81
C GLY A 218 19.89 7.83 49.50
N LEU A 219 19.19 7.68 48.37
CA LEU A 219 19.66 8.22 47.08
C LEU A 219 19.91 9.74 47.12
N GLN A 220 19.02 10.48 47.78
CA GLN A 220 19.10 11.94 47.90
C GLN A 220 20.12 12.43 48.94
N THR A 221 20.69 11.52 49.74
CA THR A 221 21.72 11.85 50.74
C THR A 221 23.14 11.64 50.20
N PHE A 222 23.30 11.11 48.99
CA PHE A 222 24.59 10.92 48.34
C PHE A 222 25.29 12.27 48.11
N ARG A 223 26.55 12.40 48.55
CA ARG A 223 27.32 13.64 48.45
C ARG A 223 28.12 13.78 47.15
N GLY A 224 28.28 12.69 46.39
CA GLY A 224 28.91 12.72 45.08
C GLY A 224 27.97 13.21 43.97
N SER A 225 28.37 13.06 42.71
CA SER A 225 27.54 13.50 41.59
C SER A 225 26.40 12.50 41.32
N LEU A 226 25.16 12.96 41.46
CA LEU A 226 23.96 12.16 41.16
C LEU A 226 23.38 12.59 39.80
N LEU A 227 23.37 11.67 38.84
CA LEU A 227 22.94 11.91 37.46
C LEU A 227 21.75 11.04 37.10
N HIS A 228 20.83 11.55 36.28
CA HIS A 228 19.83 10.75 35.59
C HIS A 228 20.09 10.80 34.08
N SER A 229 19.91 9.70 33.36
CA SER A 229 20.19 9.68 31.91
C SER A 229 19.37 10.73 31.14
N ALA A 230 18.14 10.98 31.56
CA ALA A 230 17.25 12.00 30.97
C ALA A 230 17.40 13.43 31.53
N ALA A 231 18.35 13.65 32.45
CA ALA A 231 18.71 14.97 32.99
C ALA A 231 20.19 14.94 33.33
N TRP A 232 21.00 14.86 32.27
CA TRP A 232 22.43 14.73 32.38
C TRP A 232 23.06 16.11 32.60
N ASP A 233 23.95 16.23 33.58
CA ASP A 233 24.77 17.42 33.79
C ASP A 233 26.08 17.26 32.98
N PRO A 234 26.29 18.06 31.91
CA PRO A 234 27.49 17.95 31.07
C PRO A 234 28.77 18.35 31.80
N GLU A 235 28.69 19.06 32.93
CA GLU A 235 29.87 19.52 33.69
C GLU A 235 30.49 18.41 34.54
N VAL A 236 29.78 17.29 34.74
CA VAL A 236 30.30 16.17 35.54
C VAL A 236 31.32 15.36 34.74
N ASN A 237 32.59 15.50 35.11
CA ASN A 237 33.69 14.73 34.54
C ASN A 237 33.80 13.31 35.14
N LEU A 238 33.67 12.29 34.28
CA LEU A 238 33.75 10.88 34.67
C LEU A 238 35.19 10.30 34.67
N LYS A 239 36.17 11.02 34.12
CA LYS A 239 37.53 10.51 33.95
C LYS A 239 38.18 10.18 35.30
N GLY A 240 38.65 8.93 35.44
CA GLY A 240 39.28 8.39 36.63
C GLY A 240 38.34 8.20 37.82
N LYS A 241 37.02 8.27 37.63
CA LYS A 241 36.02 8.14 38.71
C LYS A 241 35.58 6.69 38.92
N ARG A 242 35.09 6.41 40.13
CA ARG A 242 34.32 5.21 40.48
C ARG A 242 32.85 5.49 40.23
N VAL A 243 32.21 4.73 39.36
CA VAL A 243 30.86 5.02 38.85
C VAL A 243 29.89 3.88 39.12
N ALA A 244 28.71 4.20 39.67
CA ALA A 244 27.59 3.28 39.81
C ALA A 244 26.52 3.55 38.74
N ILE A 245 26.16 2.57 37.91
CA ILE A 245 25.12 2.66 36.87
C ILE A 245 23.91 1.83 37.31
N VAL A 246 22.85 2.51 37.72
CA VAL A 246 21.60 1.88 38.16
C VAL A 246 20.66 1.71 36.97
N GLY A 247 20.52 0.48 36.50
CA GLY A 247 19.63 0.10 35.41
C GLY A 247 20.36 -0.61 34.26
N ALA A 248 19.60 -1.32 33.43
CA ALA A 248 20.10 -2.06 32.27
C ALA A 248 19.20 -1.84 31.03
N GLY A 249 18.50 -0.71 31.00
CA GLY A 249 17.70 -0.28 29.84
C GLY A 249 18.57 0.35 28.75
N SER A 250 17.94 0.85 27.68
CA SER A 250 18.66 1.34 26.50
C SER A 250 19.70 2.44 26.80
N SER A 251 19.43 3.35 27.74
CA SER A 251 20.43 4.35 28.15
C SER A 251 21.63 3.73 28.84
N ALA A 252 21.44 2.76 29.74
CA ALA A 252 22.55 2.07 30.40
C ALA A 252 23.41 1.27 29.41
N VAL A 253 22.75 0.65 28.43
CA VAL A 253 23.39 -0.13 27.36
C VAL A 253 24.31 0.74 26.49
N GLN A 254 23.99 2.04 26.34
CA GLN A 254 24.84 2.99 25.63
C GLN A 254 25.90 3.63 26.55
N ILE A 255 25.53 4.03 27.78
CA ILE A 255 26.43 4.71 28.71
C ILE A 255 27.63 3.82 29.09
N LEU A 256 27.36 2.57 29.48
CA LEU A 256 28.41 1.66 29.98
C LEU A 256 29.61 1.53 29.02
N PRO A 257 29.43 1.14 27.75
CA PRO A 257 30.55 1.02 26.82
C PRO A 257 31.19 2.37 26.50
N SER A 258 30.43 3.46 26.47
CA SER A 258 30.96 4.80 26.14
C SER A 258 31.85 5.39 27.22
N ILE A 259 31.69 5.01 28.48
CA ILE A 259 32.52 5.56 29.59
C ILE A 259 33.59 4.57 30.07
N TYR A 260 33.59 3.34 29.59
CA TYR A 260 34.38 2.23 30.14
C TYR A 260 35.89 2.52 30.19
N GLU A 261 36.43 3.16 29.15
CA GLU A 261 37.85 3.49 29.09
C GLU A 261 38.23 4.68 29.98
N ASP A 262 37.31 5.61 30.20
CA ASP A 262 37.57 6.84 30.95
C ASP A 262 37.51 6.68 32.47
N VAL A 263 36.70 5.75 32.98
CA VAL A 263 36.48 5.56 34.42
C VAL A 263 37.49 4.57 35.03
N ASP A 264 37.67 4.65 36.35
CA ASP A 264 38.56 3.73 37.10
C ASP A 264 37.85 2.42 37.47
N LYS A 265 36.61 2.52 37.96
CA LYS A 265 35.80 1.38 38.40
C LYS A 265 34.32 1.58 38.06
N ILE A 266 33.63 0.50 37.68
CA ILE A 266 32.20 0.51 37.40
C ILE A 266 31.47 -0.53 38.24
N PHE A 267 30.34 -0.12 38.82
CA PHE A 267 29.34 -0.99 39.42
C PHE A 267 28.04 -0.86 38.64
N THR A 268 27.41 -1.95 38.22
CA THR A 268 26.18 -1.88 37.40
C THR A 268 25.15 -2.93 37.80
N TRP A 269 23.86 -2.58 37.66
CA TRP A 269 22.74 -3.41 38.10
C TRP A 269 21.92 -3.95 36.92
N VAL A 270 22.03 -5.26 36.66
CA VAL A 270 21.29 -5.98 35.61
C VAL A 270 20.23 -6.89 36.26
N ARG A 271 19.17 -6.26 36.78
CA ARG A 271 18.13 -6.91 37.61
C ARG A 271 17.23 -7.92 36.88
N SER A 272 17.26 -7.93 35.56
CA SER A 272 16.38 -8.78 34.76
C SER A 272 17.03 -9.09 33.41
N LYS A 273 16.77 -10.30 32.93
CA LYS A 273 17.26 -10.80 31.64
C LYS A 273 16.87 -9.83 30.50
N VAL A 274 17.76 -9.63 29.54
CA VAL A 274 17.52 -8.70 28.43
C VAL A 274 18.22 -9.21 27.17
N TRP A 275 17.52 -9.14 26.04
CA TRP A 275 18.12 -9.39 24.74
C TRP A 275 18.97 -8.20 24.33
N ILE A 276 20.30 -8.38 24.33
CA ILE A 276 21.24 -7.45 23.71
C ILE A 276 21.54 -7.95 22.32
N THR A 277 21.11 -7.18 21.35
CA THR A 277 20.97 -7.66 19.98
C THR A 277 22.14 -7.18 19.14
N GLY A 278 22.85 -8.11 18.51
CA GLY A 278 23.78 -7.81 17.42
C GLY A 278 23.06 -7.49 16.11
N ASP A 279 23.80 -7.44 15.00
CA ASP A 279 23.40 -6.93 13.66
C ASP A 279 22.29 -7.69 12.93
N PHE A 280 21.39 -8.37 13.63
CA PHE A 280 20.34 -9.09 12.93
C PHE A 280 19.48 -8.08 12.16
N SER A 281 19.43 -8.31 10.85
CA SER A 281 18.63 -7.62 9.84
C SER A 281 19.07 -6.22 9.38
N GLN A 282 20.29 -5.76 9.66
CA GLN A 282 20.81 -4.49 9.10
C GLN A 282 21.85 -4.75 7.99
N THR A 283 21.38 -4.69 6.73
CA THR A 283 22.14 -5.03 5.51
C THR A 283 23.43 -4.22 5.30
N PHE A 284 23.55 -3.04 5.90
CA PHE A 284 24.63 -2.08 5.66
C PHE A 284 25.52 -1.82 6.87
N VAL A 285 25.43 -2.65 7.91
CA VAL A 285 26.32 -2.56 9.08
C VAL A 285 27.66 -3.23 8.75
N ARG A 286 28.75 -2.73 9.33
CA ARG A 286 30.08 -3.34 9.22
C ARG A 286 30.10 -4.72 9.89
N THR A 287 30.94 -5.61 9.40
CA THR A 287 31.12 -6.96 9.97
C THR A 287 31.68 -6.98 11.39
N ASP A 288 32.31 -5.89 11.84
CA ASP A 288 32.78 -5.68 13.21
C ASP A 288 31.70 -5.06 14.13
N GLY A 289 30.51 -4.74 13.60
CA GLY A 289 29.41 -4.09 14.31
C GLY A 289 29.68 -2.61 14.66
N GLY A 290 30.77 -2.02 14.18
CA GLY A 290 31.18 -0.67 14.55
C GLY A 290 30.31 0.42 13.90
N ASN A 291 29.98 1.47 14.66
CA ASN A 291 29.45 2.71 14.10
C ASN A 291 30.53 3.36 13.21
N TYR A 292 30.18 3.74 11.98
CA TYR A 292 31.14 4.27 11.02
C TYR A 292 30.70 5.61 10.44
N SER A 293 31.68 6.43 10.08
CA SER A 293 31.46 7.68 9.34
C SER A 293 31.27 7.37 7.85
N TYR A 294 30.30 8.03 7.22
CA TYR A 294 30.09 7.93 5.79
C TYR A 294 31.26 8.58 5.02
N THR A 295 31.69 7.96 3.92
CA THR A 295 32.81 8.45 3.09
C THR A 295 32.43 9.72 2.33
N GLU A 296 33.41 10.47 1.82
CA GLU A 296 33.14 11.67 1.00
C GLU A 296 32.23 11.38 -0.20
N ASP A 297 32.39 10.23 -0.85
CA ASP A 297 31.54 9.84 -1.98
C ASP A 297 30.11 9.54 -1.55
N GLN A 298 29.92 8.91 -0.38
CA GLN A 298 28.58 8.74 0.20
C GLN A 298 27.96 10.09 0.59
N GLN A 299 28.76 11.02 1.12
CA GLN A 299 28.31 12.38 1.42
C GLN A 299 27.88 13.14 0.15
N LYS A 300 28.56 12.94 -0.99
CA LYS A 300 28.14 13.50 -2.29
C LYS A 300 26.78 12.97 -2.73
N ILE A 301 26.50 11.68 -2.54
CA ILE A 301 25.18 11.09 -2.81
C ILE A 301 24.11 11.73 -1.93
N PHE A 302 24.39 11.93 -0.64
CA PHE A 302 23.43 12.57 0.28
C PHE A 302 23.23 14.05 -0.05
N ALA A 303 24.18 14.66 -0.75
CA ALA A 303 24.16 16.07 -1.07
C ALA A 303 23.17 16.45 -2.17
N ASP A 304 22.88 15.53 -3.07
CA ASP A 304 22.01 15.78 -4.20
C ASP A 304 20.58 15.27 -3.92
N SER A 305 19.71 16.18 -3.47
CA SER A 305 18.31 15.87 -3.17
C SER A 305 17.43 15.62 -4.41
N SER A 306 17.97 15.78 -5.63
CA SER A 306 17.26 15.52 -6.89
C SER A 306 17.48 14.10 -7.43
N HIS A 307 18.40 13.33 -6.83
CA HIS A 307 18.77 12.01 -7.31
C HIS A 307 17.95 10.88 -6.68
N ASP A 308 17.48 9.97 -7.54
CA ASP A 308 16.83 8.72 -7.16
C ASP A 308 17.73 7.80 -6.29
N GLU A 309 19.05 8.02 -6.28
CA GLU A 309 20.03 7.19 -5.57
C GLU A 309 19.95 7.30 -4.04
N TYR A 310 19.93 8.52 -3.47
CA TYR A 310 19.81 8.66 -2.01
C TYR A 310 18.44 8.16 -1.54
N LEU A 311 17.39 8.42 -2.32
CA LEU A 311 16.06 7.87 -2.05
C LEU A 311 16.06 6.33 -2.12
N ALA A 312 16.72 5.74 -3.12
CA ALA A 312 16.87 4.29 -3.23
C ALA A 312 17.63 3.72 -2.02
N TYR A 313 18.73 4.35 -1.59
CA TYR A 313 19.47 3.93 -0.40
C TYR A 313 18.61 3.95 0.85
N ARG A 314 17.87 5.05 1.09
CA ARG A 314 16.93 5.13 2.21
C ARG A 314 15.85 4.05 2.13
N LYS A 315 15.30 3.77 0.96
CA LYS A 315 14.32 2.69 0.75
C LYS A 315 14.92 1.31 1.08
N MET A 316 16.16 1.04 0.64
CA MET A 316 16.87 -0.21 0.94
C MET A 316 17.15 -0.38 2.44
N VAL A 317 17.45 0.72 3.15
CA VAL A 317 17.64 0.70 4.61
C VAL A 317 16.31 0.53 5.36
N GLU A 318 15.23 1.12 4.85
CA GLU A 318 13.90 1.10 5.47
C GLU A 318 13.15 -0.23 5.27
N GLU A 319 13.33 -0.88 4.11
CA GLU A 319 12.60 -2.09 3.72
C GLU A 319 12.67 -3.24 4.76
N PRO A 320 13.84 -3.59 5.34
CA PRO A 320 13.93 -4.62 6.37
C PRO A 320 13.05 -4.33 7.59
N PHE A 321 12.92 -3.07 8.03
CA PHE A 321 12.07 -2.71 9.17
C PHE A 321 10.59 -3.01 8.90
N ASN A 322 10.14 -2.89 7.65
CA ASN A 322 8.77 -3.19 7.27
C ASN A 322 8.48 -4.70 7.13
N LYS A 323 9.49 -5.53 6.84
CA LYS A 323 9.36 -7.00 6.77
C LYS A 323 9.42 -7.68 8.14
N ARG A 324 10.07 -7.06 9.12
CA ARG A 324 10.35 -7.62 10.45
C ARG A 324 9.13 -7.92 11.33
N PHE A 325 7.93 -7.43 11.00
CA PHE A 325 6.76 -7.66 11.85
C PHE A 325 6.47 -9.15 12.09
N GLU A 326 6.83 -10.03 11.16
CA GLU A 326 6.62 -11.48 11.27
C GLU A 326 7.34 -12.14 12.46
N PHE A 327 8.56 -11.68 12.83
CA PHE A 327 9.31 -12.29 13.94
C PHE A 327 8.71 -11.96 15.31
N ILE A 328 7.89 -10.90 15.38
CA ILE A 328 7.19 -10.52 16.61
C ILE A 328 5.99 -11.44 16.86
N VAL A 329 5.43 -12.09 15.84
CA VAL A 329 4.29 -12.99 16.00
C VAL A 329 4.78 -14.33 16.56
N ASN A 330 4.17 -14.79 17.65
CA ASN A 330 4.55 -16.02 18.32
C ASN A 330 4.32 -17.24 17.42
N GLY A 331 5.30 -18.17 17.42
CA GLY A 331 5.21 -19.44 16.69
C GLY A 331 5.60 -19.35 15.21
N THR A 332 6.07 -18.20 14.72
CA THR A 332 6.61 -18.10 13.36
C THR A 332 8.05 -18.61 13.27
N ARG A 333 8.46 -19.11 12.10
CA ARG A 333 9.86 -19.50 11.86
C ARG A 333 10.82 -18.31 11.99
N ALA A 334 10.38 -17.13 11.58
CA ALA A 334 11.12 -15.88 11.73
C ALA A 334 11.45 -15.59 13.20
N GLN A 335 10.50 -15.81 14.13
CA GLN A 335 10.72 -15.64 15.56
C GLN A 335 11.82 -16.58 16.09
N GLN A 336 11.74 -17.86 15.76
CA GLN A 336 12.71 -18.86 16.23
C GLN A 336 14.12 -18.56 15.71
N ASN A 337 14.24 -18.24 14.42
CA ASN A 337 15.53 -17.89 13.81
C ASN A 337 16.19 -16.69 14.51
N VAL A 338 15.41 -15.65 14.83
CA VAL A 338 15.92 -14.46 15.53
C VAL A 338 16.32 -14.81 16.97
N PHE A 339 15.55 -15.65 17.66
CA PHE A 339 15.88 -16.13 19.00
C PHE A 339 17.22 -16.87 19.02
N ASP A 340 17.41 -17.85 18.13
CA ASP A 340 18.61 -18.68 18.09
C ASP A 340 19.87 -17.84 17.84
N LEU A 341 19.78 -16.92 16.85
CA LEU A 341 20.88 -16.03 16.49
C LEU A 341 21.24 -15.07 17.64
N CYS A 342 20.26 -14.49 18.34
CA CYS A 342 20.53 -13.62 19.48
C CYS A 342 21.13 -14.38 20.66
N ASN A 343 20.62 -15.58 20.93
CA ASN A 343 21.13 -16.44 21.99
C ASN A 343 22.59 -16.85 21.76
N GLU A 344 22.93 -17.28 20.54
CA GLU A 344 24.30 -17.60 20.17
C GLU A 344 25.22 -16.37 20.29
N HIS A 345 24.79 -15.23 19.75
CA HIS A 345 25.55 -13.98 19.81
C HIS A 345 25.86 -13.57 21.26
N MET A 346 24.86 -13.50 22.13
CA MET A 346 25.05 -13.08 23.52
C MET A 346 25.96 -14.05 24.29
N ARG A 347 25.78 -15.36 24.11
CA ARG A 347 26.62 -16.38 24.74
C ARG A 347 28.08 -16.27 24.30
N SER A 348 28.31 -16.01 23.01
CA SER A 348 29.66 -15.81 22.47
C SER A 348 30.36 -14.59 23.10
N LYS A 349 29.64 -13.47 23.26
CA LYS A 349 30.20 -12.24 23.86
C LYS A 349 30.43 -12.33 25.37
N LEU A 350 29.65 -13.14 26.08
CA LEU A 350 29.78 -13.34 27.53
C LEU A 350 30.72 -14.49 27.93
N LYS A 351 31.40 -15.14 26.96
CA LYS A 351 32.21 -16.35 27.19
C LYS A 351 33.30 -16.21 28.27
N THR A 352 33.80 -15.01 28.53
CA THR A 352 34.87 -14.75 29.51
C THR A 352 34.36 -14.61 30.95
N LYS A 353 33.04 -14.49 31.15
CA LYS A 353 32.35 -14.47 32.46
C LYS A 353 31.10 -15.37 32.39
N PRO A 354 31.26 -16.71 32.37
CA PRO A 354 30.16 -17.65 32.17
C PRO A 354 29.06 -17.54 33.24
N GLU A 355 29.37 -17.08 34.44
CA GLU A 355 28.42 -16.82 35.53
C GLU A 355 27.36 -15.75 35.19
N LEU A 356 27.63 -14.90 34.19
CA LEU A 356 26.68 -13.88 33.70
C LEU A 356 25.73 -14.43 32.64
N VAL A 357 26.09 -15.51 31.94
CA VAL A 357 25.31 -16.03 30.80
C VAL A 357 23.90 -16.41 31.23
N ASP A 358 23.76 -17.26 32.24
CA ASP A 358 22.45 -17.76 32.69
C ASP A 358 21.60 -16.70 33.41
N LYS A 359 22.26 -15.62 33.88
CA LYS A 359 21.62 -14.52 34.60
C LYS A 359 21.15 -13.37 33.69
N ILE A 360 21.78 -13.18 32.53
CA ILE A 360 21.48 -12.08 31.60
C ILE A 360 20.73 -12.56 30.35
N VAL A 361 21.11 -13.72 29.79
CA VAL A 361 20.52 -14.23 28.54
C VAL A 361 19.12 -14.80 28.81
N PRO A 362 18.07 -14.26 28.18
CA PRO A 362 16.71 -14.79 28.33
C PRO A 362 16.58 -16.24 27.84
N THR A 363 15.77 -17.03 28.54
CA THR A 363 15.48 -18.44 28.19
C THR A 363 13.98 -18.73 28.13
N ASP A 364 13.18 -17.79 28.63
CA ASP A 364 11.76 -17.91 28.94
C ASP A 364 10.89 -16.91 28.16
N PHE A 365 11.50 -16.00 27.40
CA PHE A 365 10.79 -15.09 26.51
C PHE A 365 11.56 -14.79 25.21
N PHE A 366 10.82 -14.60 24.12
CA PHE A 366 11.35 -14.32 22.79
C PHE A 366 11.91 -12.90 22.63
N VAL A 367 12.77 -12.74 21.62
CA VAL A 367 13.26 -11.44 21.16
C VAL A 367 12.06 -10.58 20.74
N GLY A 368 12.03 -9.35 21.22
CA GLY A 368 10.89 -8.44 21.03
C GLY A 368 9.99 -8.29 22.25
N CYS A 369 10.03 -9.18 23.26
CA CYS A 369 9.28 -8.95 24.51
C CYS A 369 9.64 -7.61 25.18
N ARG A 370 10.93 -7.27 25.12
CA ARG A 370 11.46 -5.93 25.35
C ARG A 370 11.92 -5.36 24.01
N ARG A 371 12.02 -4.03 23.93
CA ARG A 371 12.65 -3.37 22.78
C ARG A 371 14.05 -3.97 22.58
N PRO A 372 14.32 -4.64 21.44
CA PRO A 372 15.68 -5.05 21.08
C PRO A 372 16.58 -3.82 21.11
N THR A 373 17.67 -3.87 21.87
CA THR A 373 18.59 -2.73 21.98
C THR A 373 19.92 -3.12 21.33
N PRO A 374 20.34 -2.43 20.25
CA PRO A 374 21.72 -2.52 19.76
C PRO A 374 22.66 -2.09 20.88
N GLY A 375 23.50 -3.02 21.36
CA GLY A 375 24.35 -2.82 22.53
C GLY A 375 25.80 -3.12 22.25
N TYR A 376 26.36 -2.47 21.23
CA TYR A 376 27.75 -2.64 20.83
C TYR A 376 28.70 -2.33 21.99
N GLY A 377 29.57 -3.27 22.32
CA GLY A 377 30.52 -3.16 23.44
C GLY A 377 29.89 -3.37 24.82
N TYR A 378 28.56 -3.39 24.97
CA TYR A 378 27.93 -3.50 26.29
C TYR A 378 28.22 -4.84 26.97
N LEU A 379 28.06 -5.95 26.24
CA LEU A 379 28.34 -7.29 26.79
C LEU A 379 29.83 -7.46 27.12
N GLU A 380 30.71 -6.90 26.28
CA GLU A 380 32.14 -6.87 26.50
C GLU A 380 32.52 -6.03 27.74
N SER A 381 31.90 -4.85 27.92
CA SER A 381 32.11 -4.01 29.10
C SER A 381 31.60 -4.64 30.39
N LEU A 382 30.54 -5.46 30.36
CA LEU A 382 30.13 -6.28 31.51
C LEU A 382 31.20 -7.32 31.89
N CYS A 383 31.84 -7.92 30.88
CA CYS A 383 32.94 -8.86 31.04
C CYS A 383 34.27 -8.19 31.41
N GLY A 384 34.35 -6.87 31.32
CA GLY A 384 35.54 -6.08 31.62
C GLY A 384 36.03 -6.22 33.06
N SER A 385 37.34 -6.03 33.28
CA SER A 385 37.98 -6.05 34.60
C SER A 385 37.57 -4.89 35.50
N LYS A 386 37.19 -3.75 34.92
CA LYS A 386 36.70 -2.58 35.65
C LYS A 386 35.27 -2.74 36.16
N THR A 387 34.49 -3.68 35.61
CA THR A 387 33.05 -3.79 35.89
C THR A 387 32.72 -4.88 36.90
N THR A 388 31.98 -4.50 37.94
CA THR A 388 31.28 -5.38 38.87
C THR A 388 29.78 -5.35 38.55
N VAL A 389 29.16 -6.52 38.35
CA VAL A 389 27.75 -6.64 37.94
C VAL A 389 26.93 -7.22 39.09
N PHE A 390 25.86 -6.53 39.48
CA PHE A 390 24.90 -6.98 40.47
C PHE A 390 23.58 -7.37 39.82
N MET A 391 23.00 -8.47 40.28
CA MET A 391 21.76 -9.05 39.72
C MET A 391 20.53 -8.77 40.59
N GLU A 392 20.75 -8.37 41.84
CA GLU A 392 19.70 -7.97 42.78
C GLU A 392 19.37 -6.49 42.65
N SER A 393 18.34 -6.00 43.34
CA SER A 393 18.09 -4.55 43.38
C SER A 393 19.06 -3.85 44.33
N LEU A 394 19.51 -2.65 43.95
CA LEU A 394 20.25 -1.76 44.85
C LEU A 394 19.38 -1.44 46.07
N LYS A 395 19.83 -1.88 47.25
CA LYS A 395 19.05 -1.80 48.49
C LYS A 395 19.09 -0.41 49.11
N GLU A 396 20.27 0.18 49.19
CA GLU A 396 20.49 1.44 49.89
C GLU A 396 21.71 2.18 49.31
N VAL A 397 21.60 3.51 49.24
CA VAL A 397 22.67 4.45 48.90
C VAL A 397 23.09 5.15 50.19
N THR A 398 24.39 5.28 50.42
CA THR A 398 24.97 5.99 51.57
C THR A 398 25.40 7.40 51.16
N GLU A 399 25.91 8.19 52.11
CA GLU A 399 26.46 9.51 51.78
C GLU A 399 27.70 9.44 50.87
N ARG A 400 28.43 8.32 50.86
CA ARG A 400 29.69 8.12 50.10
C ARG A 400 29.59 7.13 48.94
N GLY A 401 28.50 6.35 48.86
CA GLY A 401 28.34 5.35 47.83
C GLY A 401 27.10 4.48 48.04
N PHE A 402 27.26 3.16 48.11
CA PHE A 402 26.13 2.24 48.29
C PHE A 402 26.49 0.99 49.08
N ILE A 403 25.47 0.25 49.55
CA ILE A 403 25.66 -1.05 50.20
C ILE A 403 25.53 -2.18 49.18
N ASP A 404 26.56 -3.00 49.03
CA ASP A 404 26.55 -4.17 48.15
C ASP A 404 25.68 -5.33 48.72
N PRO A 405 25.36 -6.37 47.92
CA PRO A 405 24.54 -7.49 48.38
C PRO A 405 25.12 -8.23 49.60
N GLU A 406 26.44 -8.19 49.77
CA GLU A 406 27.19 -8.77 50.89
C GLU A 406 27.16 -7.90 52.16
N GLY A 407 26.63 -6.67 52.07
CA GLY A 407 26.48 -5.73 53.18
C GLY A 407 27.66 -4.78 53.38
N ASN A 408 28.61 -4.73 52.46
CA ASN A 408 29.76 -3.82 52.52
C ASN A 408 29.44 -2.49 51.84
N GLU A 409 29.97 -1.40 52.40
CA GLU A 409 29.89 -0.09 51.76
C GLU A 409 30.92 0.01 50.62
N GLN A 410 30.43 0.26 49.42
CA GLN A 410 31.23 0.53 48.23
C GLN A 410 31.16 2.03 47.95
N GLU A 411 32.29 2.72 48.10
CA GLU A 411 32.38 4.14 47.78
C GLU A 411 32.42 4.38 46.27
N VAL A 412 31.64 5.36 45.81
CA VAL A 412 31.62 5.81 44.42
C VAL A 412 31.58 7.32 44.35
N ASP A 413 32.12 7.89 43.27
CA ASP A 413 32.15 9.33 43.08
C ASP A 413 30.92 9.82 42.31
N VAL A 414 30.32 8.95 41.48
CA VAL A 414 29.18 9.25 40.62
C VAL A 414 28.15 8.12 40.64
N ILE A 415 26.87 8.46 40.79
CA ILE A 415 25.73 7.54 40.61
C ILE A 415 24.93 7.99 39.39
N ILE A 416 24.81 7.12 38.38
CA ILE A 416 24.04 7.32 37.16
C ILE A 416 22.77 6.46 37.23
N CYS A 417 21.62 7.11 37.32
CA CYS A 417 20.31 6.47 37.24
C CYS A 417 19.84 6.39 35.78
N ALA A 418 19.89 5.20 35.19
CA ALA A 418 19.38 4.89 33.87
C ALA A 418 18.04 4.12 33.98
N THR A 419 17.10 4.69 34.73
CA THR A 419 15.89 4.01 35.21
C THR A 419 14.63 4.23 34.39
N GLY A 420 14.74 4.90 33.23
CA GLY A 420 13.68 5.05 32.24
C GLY A 420 12.69 6.18 32.52
N PHE A 421 11.51 6.11 31.91
CA PHE A 421 10.48 7.14 31.92
C PHE A 421 9.15 6.60 32.45
N ASP A 422 8.28 7.50 32.94
CA ASP A 422 6.88 7.18 33.17
C ASP A 422 6.20 6.90 31.82
N THR A 423 5.84 5.64 31.59
CA THR A 423 5.24 5.14 30.34
C THR A 423 3.76 4.79 30.52
N SER A 424 3.06 5.43 31.46
CA SER A 424 1.62 5.26 31.66
C SER A 424 0.78 5.88 30.54
N PHE A 425 1.37 6.74 29.69
CA PHE A 425 0.68 7.53 28.66
C PHE A 425 -0.41 8.47 29.20
N LYS A 426 -0.56 8.58 30.53
CA LYS A 426 -1.53 9.49 31.14
C LYS A 426 -1.07 10.94 30.93
N PRO A 427 -1.99 11.89 30.70
CA PRO A 427 -1.66 13.30 30.68
C PRO A 427 -0.88 13.71 31.92
N ARG A 428 0.18 14.52 31.74
CA ARG A 428 1.05 14.94 32.85
C ARG A 428 0.38 16.01 33.71
N VAL A 429 -0.34 16.91 33.04
CA VAL A 429 -1.11 17.98 33.65
C VAL A 429 -2.55 17.54 33.91
N PRO A 430 -3.26 18.16 34.88
CA PRO A 430 -4.71 18.03 34.99
C PRO A 430 -5.38 18.20 33.63
N LEU A 431 -6.18 17.19 33.24
CA LEU A 431 -6.96 17.19 32.01
C LEU A 431 -8.44 17.10 32.39
N LEU A 432 -9.08 18.26 32.54
CA LEU A 432 -10.46 18.37 32.97
C LEU A 432 -11.40 18.37 31.77
N VAL A 433 -12.46 17.57 31.81
CA VAL A 433 -13.57 17.61 30.87
C VAL A 433 -14.84 17.85 31.68
N ASN A 434 -15.44 19.04 31.52
CA ASN A 434 -16.61 19.49 32.30
C ASN A 434 -16.41 19.32 33.81
N GLY A 435 -15.24 19.75 34.32
CA GLY A 435 -14.89 19.70 35.74
C GLY A 435 -14.35 18.35 36.26
N MET A 436 -14.40 17.28 35.47
CA MET A 436 -13.84 15.98 35.85
C MET A 436 -12.40 15.82 35.34
N ASP A 437 -11.43 15.62 36.24
CA ASP A 437 -10.06 15.27 35.84
C ASP A 437 -10.00 13.82 35.33
N MET A 438 -9.76 13.69 34.03
CA MET A 438 -9.72 12.40 33.34
C MET A 438 -8.62 11.48 33.87
N ARG A 439 -7.53 12.03 34.44
CA ARG A 439 -6.47 11.23 35.08
C ARG A 439 -7.00 10.43 36.27
N GLN A 440 -7.95 10.99 37.02
CA GLN A 440 -8.59 10.30 38.13
C GLN A 440 -9.53 9.19 37.63
N LYS A 441 -10.28 9.44 36.55
CA LYS A 441 -11.13 8.44 35.89
C LYS A 441 -10.32 7.21 35.47
N TRP A 442 -9.12 7.42 34.95
CA TRP A 442 -8.21 6.35 34.51
C TRP A 442 -7.18 5.93 35.57
N SER A 443 -7.36 6.32 36.84
CA SER A 443 -6.39 6.06 37.91
C SER A 443 -6.05 4.57 38.06
N ARG A 444 -7.06 3.70 37.92
CA ARG A 444 -6.93 2.23 38.00
C ARG A 444 -6.51 1.57 36.69
N GLU A 445 -6.49 2.29 35.58
CA GLU A 445 -6.06 1.77 34.29
C GLU A 445 -4.54 1.92 34.14
N GLN A 446 -3.89 0.96 33.48
CA GLN A 446 -2.45 1.02 33.22
C GLN A 446 -2.12 2.18 32.26
N HIS A 447 -2.96 2.38 31.24
CA HIS A 447 -2.87 3.43 30.24
C HIS A 447 -4.27 3.96 29.93
N PRO A 448 -4.42 5.23 29.53
CA PRO A 448 -5.73 5.79 29.20
C PRO A 448 -6.36 5.07 27.99
N PRO A 449 -7.69 5.11 27.85
CA PRO A 449 -8.41 4.51 26.74
C PRO A 449 -8.14 5.30 25.46
N SER A 450 -7.12 4.85 24.73
CA SER A 450 -6.58 5.51 23.55
C SER A 450 -7.20 4.92 22.28
N TYR A 451 -7.83 5.76 21.47
CA TYR A 451 -8.36 5.37 20.16
C TYR A 451 -7.28 5.54 19.10
N LEU A 452 -6.89 4.43 18.47
CA LEU A 452 -5.87 4.35 17.42
C LEU A 452 -4.54 5.06 17.75
N SER A 453 -4.22 5.27 19.02
CA SER A 453 -3.07 6.06 19.51
C SER A 453 -3.09 7.57 19.24
N VAL A 454 -4.15 8.10 18.63
CA VAL A 454 -4.21 9.49 18.16
C VAL A 454 -5.12 10.38 19.00
N ALA A 455 -6.03 9.81 19.79
CA ALA A 455 -6.99 10.54 20.62
C ALA A 455 -7.44 9.72 21.84
N LEU A 456 -8.01 10.39 22.86
CA LEU A 456 -8.45 9.76 24.11
C LEU A 456 -9.98 9.68 24.18
N ALA A 457 -10.53 8.54 24.61
CA ALA A 457 -11.98 8.31 24.65
C ALA A 457 -12.71 9.39 25.46
N GLY A 458 -13.75 9.97 24.86
CA GLY A 458 -14.57 11.01 25.49
C GLY A 458 -13.89 12.36 25.69
N VAL A 459 -12.65 12.54 25.24
CA VAL A 459 -11.92 13.83 25.31
C VAL A 459 -12.09 14.57 23.98
N PRO A 460 -12.70 15.76 23.97
CA PRO A 460 -12.98 16.52 22.75
C PRO A 460 -11.79 17.29 22.21
N ASN A 461 -11.62 17.27 20.89
CA ASN A 461 -10.65 18.09 20.16
C ASN A 461 -9.21 18.00 20.73
N TYR A 462 -8.86 16.85 21.31
CA TYR A 462 -7.58 16.60 21.94
C TYR A 462 -6.89 15.43 21.24
N PHE A 463 -5.86 15.75 20.47
CA PHE A 463 -5.10 14.80 19.68
C PHE A 463 -3.70 14.61 20.27
N VAL A 464 -3.19 13.38 20.25
CA VAL A 464 -1.93 13.02 20.89
C VAL A 464 -1.01 12.34 19.89
N SER A 465 0.18 12.90 19.68
CA SER A 465 1.25 12.21 18.97
C SER A 465 1.92 11.20 19.90
N GLY A 466 1.98 9.93 19.50
CA GLY A 466 2.64 8.89 20.31
C GLY A 466 1.84 8.41 21.52
N GLY A 467 0.51 8.43 21.47
CA GLY A 467 -0.36 7.92 22.53
C GLY A 467 -0.23 6.40 22.77
N ALA A 468 -0.95 5.87 23.76
CA ALA A 468 -0.97 4.42 23.98
C ALA A 468 -1.44 3.68 22.71
N TYR A 469 -0.83 2.53 22.41
CA TYR A 469 -0.99 1.78 21.14
C TYR A 469 -0.33 2.43 19.91
N PHE A 470 0.56 3.40 20.09
CA PHE A 470 1.38 3.89 18.97
C PHE A 470 2.39 2.81 18.56
N PRO A 471 2.81 2.72 17.27
CA PRO A 471 3.75 1.69 16.79
C PRO A 471 5.21 1.89 17.26
N VAL A 472 5.45 2.18 18.54
CA VAL A 472 6.76 2.56 19.11
C VAL A 472 7.87 1.50 18.99
N ALA A 473 7.52 0.24 18.66
CA ALA A 473 8.46 -0.87 18.48
C ALA A 473 8.77 -1.20 17.00
N HIS A 474 8.32 -0.38 16.04
CA HIS A 474 8.31 -0.71 14.60
C HIS A 474 9.39 0.00 13.74
N GLY A 475 10.37 0.64 14.37
CA GLY A 475 11.42 1.42 13.69
C GLY A 475 11.25 2.93 13.86
N SER A 476 11.54 3.69 12.81
CA SER A 476 11.52 5.17 12.84
C SER A 476 10.15 5.75 13.18
N PHE A 477 10.14 6.78 14.03
CA PHE A 477 8.92 7.50 14.41
C PHE A 477 8.52 8.57 13.39
N PHE A 478 9.48 9.07 12.60
CA PHE A 478 9.24 10.18 11.67
C PHE A 478 8.10 9.91 10.67
N PRO A 479 8.02 8.75 9.97
CA PRO A 479 6.90 8.46 9.08
C PRO A 479 5.55 8.30 9.82
N LEU A 480 5.58 7.81 11.06
CA LEU A 480 4.39 7.61 11.89
C LEU A 480 3.82 8.95 12.37
N ILE A 481 4.70 9.86 12.80
CA ILE A 481 4.37 11.24 13.16
C ILE A 481 3.79 11.97 11.96
N ASP A 482 4.36 11.77 10.76
CA ASP A 482 3.83 12.38 9.55
C ASP A 482 2.40 11.92 9.23
N SER A 483 2.15 10.62 9.39
CA SER A 483 0.81 10.05 9.24
C SER A 483 -0.16 10.60 10.28
N PHE A 484 0.27 10.77 11.53
CA PHE A 484 -0.52 11.40 12.60
C PHE A 484 -0.86 12.87 12.29
N CYS A 485 0.11 13.67 11.84
CA CYS A 485 -0.12 15.08 11.51
C CYS A 485 -1.15 15.21 10.37
N ASN A 486 -0.99 14.44 9.29
CA ASN A 486 -1.93 14.45 8.16
C ASN A 486 -3.34 13.98 8.58
N TYR A 487 -3.44 12.95 9.43
CA TYR A 487 -4.72 12.50 10.00
C TYR A 487 -5.40 13.60 10.81
N THR A 488 -4.63 14.26 11.68
CA THR A 488 -5.15 15.32 12.57
C THR A 488 -5.61 16.53 11.78
N LEU A 489 -4.86 16.94 10.75
CA LEU A 489 -5.22 18.07 9.89
C LEU A 489 -6.52 17.81 9.12
N LYS A 490 -6.77 16.58 8.65
CA LYS A 490 -8.06 16.22 8.03
C LYS A 490 -9.24 16.35 8.99
N LEU A 491 -9.06 15.98 10.27
CA LEU A 491 -10.10 16.20 11.28
C LEU A 491 -10.28 17.68 11.62
N ILE A 492 -9.19 18.46 11.68
CA ILE A 492 -9.26 19.92 11.86
C ILE A 492 -10.01 20.57 10.70
N GLU A 493 -9.71 20.21 9.45
CA GLU A 493 -10.42 20.70 8.28
C GLU A 493 -11.92 20.35 8.34
N LYS A 494 -12.27 19.13 8.76
CA LYS A 494 -13.67 18.76 9.01
C LYS A 494 -14.30 19.63 10.09
N ILE A 495 -13.59 19.93 11.18
CA ILE A 495 -14.06 20.86 12.22
C ILE A 495 -14.30 22.27 11.65
N GLN A 496 -13.45 22.69 10.71
CA GLN A 496 -13.54 24.01 10.08
C GLN A 496 -14.73 24.13 9.15
N THR A 497 -14.91 23.15 8.27
CA THR A 497 -15.85 23.22 7.15
C THR A 497 -17.26 22.81 7.54
N GLU A 498 -17.44 21.95 8.55
CA GLU A 498 -18.76 21.45 8.95
C GLU A 498 -19.32 22.10 10.24
N ASN A 499 -18.74 23.20 10.71
CA ASN A 499 -19.19 23.93 11.92
C ASN A 499 -19.29 23.04 13.18
N ILE A 500 -18.39 22.08 13.31
CA ILE A 500 -18.31 21.17 14.46
C ILE A 500 -17.74 21.93 15.66
N VAL A 501 -18.36 21.78 16.83
CA VAL A 501 -17.85 22.28 18.13
C VAL A 501 -16.92 21.26 18.75
N SER A 502 -17.35 20.01 18.82
CA SER A 502 -16.60 18.94 19.49
C SER A 502 -16.58 17.67 18.64
N ILE A 503 -15.39 17.09 18.51
CA ILE A 503 -15.18 15.74 17.99
C ILE A 503 -14.40 14.95 19.02
N ARG A 504 -14.96 13.86 19.52
CA ARG A 504 -14.32 13.00 20.54
C ARG A 504 -14.50 11.53 20.21
N PRO A 505 -13.48 10.67 20.38
CA PRO A 505 -13.63 9.25 20.10
C PRO A 505 -14.76 8.66 20.96
N ASN A 506 -15.66 7.93 20.31
CA ASN A 506 -16.77 7.28 21.00
C ASN A 506 -16.21 6.23 21.98
N GLU A 507 -16.71 6.24 23.23
CA GLU A 507 -16.19 5.34 24.27
C GLU A 507 -16.38 3.85 23.91
N THR A 508 -17.50 3.51 23.27
CA THR A 508 -17.80 2.14 22.86
C THR A 508 -16.88 1.67 21.75
N ARG A 509 -16.68 2.51 20.73
CA ARG A 509 -15.75 2.23 19.62
C ARG A 509 -14.32 2.10 20.10
N THR A 510 -13.90 2.96 21.03
CA THR A 510 -12.59 2.86 21.67
C THR A 510 -12.44 1.53 22.42
N LYS A 511 -13.42 1.14 23.25
CA LYS A 511 -13.40 -0.16 23.96
C LYS A 511 -13.34 -1.35 22.98
N GLN A 512 -14.02 -1.28 21.84
CA GLN A 512 -13.96 -2.31 20.81
C GLN A 512 -12.56 -2.41 20.19
N PHE A 513 -11.95 -1.28 19.85
CA PHE A 513 -10.55 -1.24 19.39
C PHE A 513 -9.60 -1.82 20.43
N LEU A 514 -9.71 -1.39 21.69
CA LEU A 514 -8.85 -1.90 22.78
C LEU A 514 -9.03 -3.40 23.00
N ARG A 515 -10.26 -3.92 22.93
CA ARG A 515 -10.52 -5.37 23.00
C ARG A 515 -9.84 -6.11 21.87
N PHE A 516 -9.94 -5.61 20.63
CA PHE A 516 -9.25 -6.18 19.48
C PHE A 516 -7.73 -6.15 19.70
N ALA A 517 -7.18 -4.98 20.05
CA ALA A 517 -5.76 -4.77 20.24
C ALA A 517 -5.19 -5.71 21.32
N ASN A 518 -5.83 -5.75 22.48
CA ASN A 518 -5.40 -6.60 23.59
C ASN A 518 -5.50 -8.10 23.24
N SER A 519 -6.49 -8.50 22.45
CA SER A 519 -6.61 -9.88 21.99
C SER A 519 -5.51 -10.23 20.98
N PHE A 520 -5.21 -9.31 20.07
CA PHE A 520 -4.15 -9.49 19.07
C PHE A 520 -2.78 -9.62 19.72
N LEU A 521 -2.47 -8.73 20.67
CA LEU A 521 -1.15 -8.66 21.32
C LEU A 521 -0.81 -9.92 22.13
N LYS A 522 -1.79 -10.70 22.59
CA LYS A 522 -1.54 -12.01 23.22
C LYS A 522 -0.79 -12.98 22.30
N ARG A 523 -0.87 -12.77 20.98
CA ARG A 523 -0.21 -13.58 19.96
C ARG A 523 1.23 -13.15 19.68
N THR A 524 1.75 -12.13 20.35
CA THR A 524 3.05 -11.54 20.01
C THR A 524 4.08 -11.70 21.13
N ALA A 525 5.35 -11.59 20.77
CA ALA A 525 6.48 -11.61 21.69
C ALA A 525 6.37 -10.51 22.74
N TRP A 526 5.74 -9.36 22.39
CA TRP A 526 5.50 -8.24 23.30
C TRP A 526 4.72 -8.63 24.56
N ASN A 527 3.89 -9.68 24.49
CA ASN A 527 3.13 -10.20 25.62
C ASN A 527 3.84 -11.37 26.34
N GLY A 528 5.12 -11.64 26.03
CA GLY A 528 5.91 -12.66 26.72
C GLY A 528 6.20 -12.31 28.19
N PRO A 529 6.73 -13.24 29.00
CA PRO A 529 6.89 -13.10 30.45
C PRO A 529 8.13 -12.25 30.88
N CYS A 530 8.31 -11.06 30.31
CA CYS A 530 9.40 -10.14 30.68
C CYS A 530 8.89 -8.83 31.30
N SER A 531 9.57 -8.19 32.25
CA SER A 531 9.21 -6.80 32.62
C SER A 531 9.57 -5.86 31.47
N SER A 532 8.66 -5.03 30.96
CA SER A 532 8.96 -4.14 29.82
C SER A 532 8.27 -2.81 29.97
N TRP A 533 8.85 -1.73 29.47
CA TRP A 533 8.18 -0.42 29.48
C TRP A 533 6.95 -0.41 28.56
N PHE A 534 6.88 -1.31 27.57
CA PHE A 534 5.65 -1.57 26.81
C PHE A 534 4.48 -1.98 27.73
N LYS A 535 4.79 -2.59 28.89
CA LYS A 535 3.89 -3.15 29.89
C LYS A 535 3.92 -2.38 31.22
N GLY A 536 4.24 -1.09 31.16
CA GLY A 536 4.33 -0.22 32.34
C GLY A 536 5.41 -0.63 33.36
N GLY A 537 6.44 -1.36 32.92
CA GLY A 537 7.53 -1.84 33.79
C GLY A 537 7.21 -3.13 34.56
N THR A 538 6.09 -3.81 34.26
CA THR A 538 5.67 -5.04 34.93
C THR A 538 5.77 -6.27 34.01
N VAL A 539 5.78 -7.47 34.60
CA VAL A 539 5.84 -8.74 33.85
C VAL A 539 4.50 -9.04 33.18
N ASP A 540 3.39 -8.85 33.89
CA ASP A 540 2.05 -9.24 33.43
C ASP A 540 1.20 -8.06 32.91
N GLY A 541 1.78 -6.86 32.83
CA GLY A 541 1.08 -5.68 32.32
C GLY A 541 0.65 -5.83 30.86
N GLN A 542 -0.44 -5.19 30.48
CA GLN A 542 -0.91 -5.17 29.09
C GLN A 542 0.06 -4.34 28.23
N PRO A 543 0.58 -4.87 27.11
CA PRO A 543 1.37 -4.07 26.19
C PRO A 543 0.53 -2.97 25.53
N ALA A 544 1.02 -1.73 25.55
CA ALA A 544 0.39 -0.58 24.89
C ALA A 544 0.94 -0.35 23.46
N LEU A 545 0.89 -1.39 22.61
CA LEU A 545 1.47 -1.39 21.26
C LEU A 545 0.41 -1.57 20.17
N TYR A 546 0.63 -0.98 19.00
CA TYR A 546 -0.29 -1.13 17.87
C TYR A 546 -0.44 -2.62 17.48
N PRO A 547 -1.68 -3.14 17.31
CA PRO A 547 -1.93 -4.54 16.98
C PRO A 547 -1.78 -4.84 15.48
N GLY A 548 -0.62 -4.54 14.90
CA GLY A 548 -0.37 -4.70 13.47
C GLY A 548 0.99 -4.16 13.05
N SER A 549 1.30 -4.24 11.75
CA SER A 549 2.56 -3.73 11.21
C SER A 549 2.57 -2.19 11.11
N ARG A 550 3.76 -1.62 10.95
CA ARG A 550 3.94 -0.18 10.69
C ARG A 550 3.12 0.30 9.48
N LEU A 551 3.15 -0.48 8.41
CA LEU A 551 2.46 -0.14 7.16
C LEU A 551 0.94 -0.18 7.33
N SER A 552 0.40 -1.12 8.10
CA SER A 552 -1.05 -1.15 8.35
C SER A 552 -1.51 0.02 9.22
N PHE A 553 -0.68 0.52 10.13
CA PHE A 553 -0.96 1.76 10.87
C PHE A 553 -0.99 2.98 9.96
N ILE A 554 0.06 3.17 9.15
CA ILE A 554 0.15 4.29 8.19
C ILE A 554 -1.08 4.29 7.28
N LYS A 555 -1.43 3.12 6.72
CA LYS A 555 -2.58 2.98 5.83
C LYS A 555 -3.91 3.26 6.52
N LEU A 556 -4.05 2.87 7.79
CA LEU A 556 -5.24 3.14 8.59
C LEU A 556 -5.43 4.65 8.83
N LEU A 557 -4.35 5.39 9.05
CA LEU A 557 -4.41 6.84 9.30
C LEU A 557 -4.59 7.69 8.03
N GLU A 558 -4.46 7.12 6.82
CA GLU A 558 -4.69 7.89 5.59
C GLU A 558 -6.13 8.41 5.50
N ASN A 559 -7.11 7.69 6.04
CA ASN A 559 -8.53 8.05 5.96
C ASN A 559 -9.13 8.02 7.37
N PRO A 560 -9.31 9.20 8.02
CA PRO A 560 -10.05 9.26 9.26
C PRO A 560 -11.43 8.64 9.14
N ARG A 561 -11.93 8.11 10.25
CA ARG A 561 -13.21 7.40 10.35
C ARG A 561 -14.17 8.19 11.22
N PRO A 562 -14.88 9.21 10.67
CA PRO A 562 -15.79 10.03 11.45
C PRO A 562 -16.86 9.23 12.19
N GLU A 563 -17.24 8.06 11.67
CA GLU A 563 -18.22 7.16 12.30
C GLU A 563 -17.78 6.57 13.64
N ASP A 564 -16.48 6.67 13.98
CA ASP A 564 -15.95 6.25 15.28
C ASP A 564 -15.94 7.39 16.32
N TYR A 565 -16.39 8.59 15.96
CA TYR A 565 -16.40 9.77 16.82
C TYR A 565 -17.83 10.20 17.15
N ASP A 566 -18.01 10.69 18.37
CA ASP A 566 -19.17 11.50 18.73
C ASP A 566 -18.90 12.94 18.28
N ILE A 567 -19.77 13.47 17.43
CA ILE A 567 -19.64 14.81 16.81
C ILE A 567 -20.79 15.70 17.27
N GLU A 568 -20.45 16.87 17.80
CA GLU A 568 -21.41 17.92 18.18
C GLU A 568 -21.22 19.16 17.32
N TYR A 569 -22.33 19.71 16.82
CA TYR A 569 -22.36 20.83 15.88
C TYR A 569 -22.77 22.13 16.57
N ARG A 570 -22.33 23.27 16.02
CA ARG A 570 -22.72 24.60 16.52
C ARG A 570 -24.22 24.86 16.41
N ASP A 571 -24.87 24.25 15.42
CA ASP A 571 -26.30 24.32 15.18
C ASP A 571 -26.91 22.91 15.22
N PRO A 572 -27.35 22.44 16.40
CA PRO A 572 -27.89 21.09 16.54
C PRO A 572 -29.25 20.90 15.86
N GLN A 573 -29.94 21.99 15.49
CA GLN A 573 -31.22 21.94 14.77
C GLN A 573 -31.02 21.92 13.25
N ASN A 574 -29.89 22.43 12.74
CA ASN A 574 -29.53 22.40 11.33
C ASN A 574 -28.10 21.87 11.11
N LEU A 575 -27.98 20.54 11.06
CA LEU A 575 -26.71 19.85 10.78
C LEU A 575 -26.16 20.14 9.37
N PHE A 576 -27.00 20.59 8.45
CA PHE A 576 -26.61 20.95 7.08
C PHE A 576 -26.29 22.44 6.93
N SER A 577 -26.27 23.21 8.02
CA SER A 577 -25.94 24.64 8.00
C SER A 577 -24.58 24.93 7.35
N PHE A 578 -23.66 23.96 7.34
CA PHE A 578 -22.36 24.08 6.66
C PHE A 578 -22.46 24.24 5.13
N LEU A 579 -23.55 23.80 4.48
CA LEU A 579 -23.81 24.06 3.06
C LEU A 579 -23.99 25.55 2.76
N GLY A 580 -24.24 26.36 3.80
CA GLY A 580 -24.34 27.81 3.69
C GLY A 580 -25.42 28.22 2.71
N GLN A 581 -25.09 29.13 1.81
CA GLN A 581 -26.02 29.63 0.78
C GLN A 581 -26.11 28.73 -0.48
N GLY A 582 -25.57 27.51 -0.43
CA GLY A 582 -25.64 26.53 -1.52
C GLY A 582 -24.58 26.71 -2.63
N MET A 583 -23.61 27.60 -2.43
CA MET A 583 -22.47 27.81 -3.34
C MET A 583 -21.17 27.32 -2.69
N HIS A 584 -20.28 26.71 -3.47
CA HIS A 584 -18.95 26.29 -3.01
C HIS A 584 -17.95 27.46 -3.03
N VAL A 585 -16.88 27.39 -2.22
CA VAL A 585 -15.83 28.42 -2.16
C VAL A 585 -15.17 28.70 -3.51
N CYS A 586 -14.98 27.66 -4.34
CA CYS A 586 -14.38 27.80 -5.66
C CYS A 586 -15.12 28.80 -6.56
N GLU A 587 -16.45 28.91 -6.41
CA GLU A 587 -17.30 29.84 -7.16
C GLU A 587 -17.03 31.32 -6.85
N LYS A 588 -16.21 31.62 -5.84
CA LYS A 588 -15.92 32.98 -5.38
C LYS A 588 -14.43 33.29 -5.20
N ASP A 589 -13.60 32.30 -4.92
CA ASP A 589 -12.16 32.51 -4.61
C ASP A 589 -11.25 32.50 -5.86
N GLY A 590 -11.81 32.21 -7.05
CA GLY A 590 -11.07 32.17 -8.30
C GLY A 590 -10.31 30.86 -8.54
N SER A 591 -10.56 29.84 -7.70
CA SER A 591 -10.16 28.46 -7.96
C SER A 591 -10.84 27.92 -9.21
N ASP A 592 -10.25 26.86 -9.75
CA ASP A 592 -10.80 26.14 -10.91
C ASP A 592 -12.22 25.64 -10.59
N LEU A 593 -13.23 26.23 -11.24
CA LEU A 593 -14.64 25.84 -11.09
C LEU A 593 -14.92 24.44 -11.64
N THR A 594 -13.99 23.92 -12.43
CA THR A 594 -14.04 22.65 -13.14
C THR A 594 -12.98 21.69 -12.63
N TRP A 595 -12.47 21.86 -11.40
CA TRP A 595 -11.42 21.02 -10.80
C TRP A 595 -11.73 19.51 -10.88
N TYR A 596 -13.01 19.13 -10.91
CA TYR A 596 -13.47 17.75 -11.04
C TYR A 596 -13.24 17.15 -12.44
N LEU A 597 -12.84 17.96 -13.43
CA LEU A 597 -12.34 17.57 -14.74
C LEU A 597 -10.81 17.47 -14.79
N GLY A 598 -10.13 17.70 -13.65
CA GLY A 598 -8.67 17.75 -13.54
C GLY A 598 -8.13 19.18 -13.65
N SER A 599 -6.92 19.42 -13.13
CA SER A 599 -6.26 20.73 -13.16
C SER A 599 -5.26 20.81 -14.31
N LEU A 600 -5.28 21.92 -15.06
CA LEU A 600 -4.33 22.17 -16.14
C LEU A 600 -2.92 22.46 -15.59
N GLU A 601 -1.87 21.85 -16.14
CA GLU A 601 -0.48 21.95 -15.66
C GLU A 601 0.09 23.39 -15.60
N ARG A 602 -0.52 24.37 -16.29
CA ARG A 602 -0.07 25.77 -16.33
C ARG A 602 -1.00 26.78 -15.66
N GLY A 603 -2.05 26.31 -15.00
CA GLY A 603 -3.08 27.16 -14.40
C GLY A 603 -3.99 27.84 -15.44
N ASP A 604 -5.20 28.20 -15.01
CA ASP A 604 -6.33 28.55 -15.88
C ASP A 604 -6.17 29.88 -16.66
N LYS A 605 -5.16 30.68 -16.31
CA LYS A 605 -4.98 32.05 -16.81
C LYS A 605 -4.41 32.16 -18.24
N SER A 606 -3.97 31.07 -18.88
CA SER A 606 -3.35 31.13 -20.21
C SER A 606 -4.27 30.81 -21.41
N ASN A 607 -5.56 30.55 -21.21
CA ASN A 607 -6.43 30.04 -22.28
C ASN A 607 -7.15 31.10 -23.13
N GLN A 608 -6.78 32.39 -23.04
CA GLN A 608 -7.36 33.44 -23.89
C GLN A 608 -7.17 33.17 -25.39
N HIS A 609 -6.09 32.51 -25.79
CA HIS A 609 -5.87 32.09 -27.18
C HIS A 609 -6.88 31.03 -27.65
N LEU A 610 -7.17 30.05 -26.80
CA LEU A 610 -8.18 29.01 -27.05
C LEU A 610 -9.59 29.62 -27.08
N ARG A 611 -9.92 30.54 -26.16
CA ARG A 611 -11.21 31.26 -26.19
C ARG A 611 -11.42 32.04 -27.49
N LYS A 612 -10.38 32.69 -28.04
CA LYS A 612 -10.47 33.38 -29.35
C LYS A 612 -10.65 32.42 -30.53
N LYS A 613 -10.01 31.25 -30.49
CA LYS A 613 -10.14 30.23 -31.54
C LYS A 613 -11.49 29.50 -31.50
N MET A 614 -12.08 29.37 -30.31
CA MET A 614 -13.35 28.67 -30.09
C MET A 614 -14.55 29.61 -29.97
N ALA A 615 -14.33 30.93 -30.01
CA ALA A 615 -15.41 31.91 -30.04
C ALA A 615 -16.22 31.75 -31.34
N ALA A 616 -17.55 31.77 -31.24
CA ALA A 616 -18.42 31.78 -32.39
C ALA A 616 -18.08 33.00 -33.29
N PRO A 617 -18.08 32.86 -34.63
CA PRO A 617 -17.83 33.98 -35.52
C PRO A 617 -18.92 35.06 -35.33
N ASP A 618 -18.49 36.31 -35.10
CA ASP A 618 -19.39 37.47 -34.97
C ASP A 618 -20.36 37.53 -36.16
N THR A 619 -21.64 37.38 -35.86
CA THR A 619 -22.73 37.50 -36.82
C THR A 619 -23.80 38.41 -36.21
N ASP A 620 -23.59 39.73 -36.31
CA ASP A 620 -24.68 40.62 -36.73
C ASP A 620 -24.18 42.01 -37.19
N ARG A 621 -24.27 42.24 -38.51
CA ARG A 621 -25.07 43.36 -39.04
C ARG A 621 -26.47 42.72 -39.20
N SER A 622 -27.56 43.22 -38.64
CA SER A 622 -27.94 44.63 -38.51
C SER A 622 -29.38 44.78 -37.99
N SER A 623 -29.63 45.99 -37.47
CA SER A 623 -30.90 46.75 -37.49
C SER A 623 -32.09 46.26 -36.66
N ASP A 624 -32.52 47.19 -35.81
CA ASP A 624 -33.72 47.22 -35.00
C ASP A 624 -35.02 46.78 -35.68
N LEU A 625 -35.79 46.08 -34.84
CA LEU A 625 -37.24 46.15 -34.64
C LEU A 625 -38.20 45.30 -35.51
N GLN A 626 -38.86 44.43 -34.74
CA GLN A 626 -40.31 44.22 -34.65
C GLN A 626 -40.99 43.15 -35.52
N THR A 627 -41.32 42.07 -34.79
CA THR A 627 -42.61 41.36 -34.73
C THR A 627 -43.26 40.80 -35.99
N GLN A 628 -43.22 39.46 -36.00
CA GLN A 628 -44.32 38.50 -36.20
C GLN A 628 -44.75 38.09 -37.62
N ASP A 629 -44.74 36.75 -37.73
CA ASP A 629 -45.49 35.83 -38.56
C ASP A 629 -45.46 36.02 -40.08
N THR A 630 -44.59 35.22 -40.71
CA THR A 630 -44.88 34.69 -42.04
C THR A 630 -44.38 33.26 -42.20
N ASN A 631 -45.35 32.38 -42.38
CA ASN A 631 -45.27 31.20 -43.23
C ASN A 631 -44.42 31.45 -44.47
N VAL A 632 -43.59 30.47 -44.87
CA VAL A 632 -43.69 29.77 -46.17
C VAL A 632 -42.44 28.92 -46.45
N LYS A 633 -42.74 27.65 -46.77
CA LYS A 633 -41.98 26.67 -47.57
C LYS A 633 -40.64 26.15 -47.04
N ILE A 634 -40.80 25.07 -46.28
CA ILE A 634 -39.91 23.91 -46.29
C ILE A 634 -39.68 23.50 -47.75
N THR A 635 -38.50 23.82 -48.27
CA THR A 635 -38.01 23.25 -49.53
C THR A 635 -36.72 22.52 -49.17
N ALA A 636 -36.83 21.21 -49.06
CA ALA A 636 -35.73 20.32 -48.77
C ALA A 636 -34.64 20.45 -49.85
N VAL A 637 -33.41 20.81 -49.43
CA VAL A 637 -32.22 20.65 -50.27
C VAL A 637 -31.24 19.72 -49.56
N LYS A 638 -31.42 18.44 -49.92
CA LYS A 638 -30.49 17.31 -49.94
C LYS A 638 -29.16 17.47 -49.20
N VAL A 639 -29.06 16.73 -48.10
CA VAL A 639 -27.83 16.02 -47.71
C VAL A 639 -27.33 15.26 -48.95
N PRO A 640 -26.04 15.34 -49.34
CA PRO A 640 -25.52 14.41 -50.31
C PRO A 640 -25.55 13.02 -49.67
N HIS A 641 -26.58 12.24 -50.02
CA HIS A 641 -26.39 10.81 -50.19
C HIS A 641 -25.49 10.64 -51.42
N SER A 642 -24.18 10.80 -51.24
CA SER A 642 -23.23 10.07 -52.07
C SER A 642 -22.80 8.85 -51.27
N ARG A 643 -23.38 7.72 -51.65
CA ARG A 643 -22.60 6.48 -51.70
C ARG A 643 -21.31 6.83 -52.43
N ASP A 644 -20.21 6.35 -51.88
CA ASP A 644 -18.84 6.51 -52.35
C ASP A 644 -18.13 7.82 -51.95
N THR A 645 -16.90 7.61 -51.46
CA THR A 645 -15.82 8.58 -51.22
C THR A 645 -15.84 9.44 -49.95
N VAL A 646 -15.30 8.88 -48.85
CA VAL A 646 -14.40 9.62 -47.94
C VAL A 646 -13.25 8.68 -47.52
N MET A 647 -12.27 8.48 -48.41
CA MET A 647 -10.91 8.08 -48.05
C MET A 647 -10.10 9.37 -47.88
N GLY A 648 -10.03 9.86 -46.64
CA GLY A 648 -9.12 10.94 -46.25
C GLY A 648 -7.69 10.40 -46.13
N SER A 649 -6.77 11.04 -46.83
CA SER A 649 -5.44 10.56 -47.18
C SER A 649 -4.46 10.29 -46.01
N ILE A 650 -4.17 9.02 -45.77
CA ILE A 650 -2.77 8.54 -45.68
C ILE A 650 -2.56 7.68 -46.93
N LYS A 651 -2.21 8.34 -48.06
CA LYS A 651 -1.94 7.64 -49.32
C LYS A 651 -0.60 6.89 -49.23
N ASP A 652 -0.64 5.60 -49.52
CA ASP A 652 0.42 4.76 -50.11
C ASP A 652 1.84 4.87 -49.54
N THR A 653 2.02 5.24 -48.26
CA THR A 653 3.35 5.18 -47.65
C THR A 653 3.57 3.78 -47.11
N PRO A 654 4.58 3.04 -47.59
CA PRO A 654 4.89 1.70 -47.07
C PRO A 654 5.11 1.74 -45.56
N LEU A 655 4.57 0.77 -44.83
CA LEU A 655 4.76 0.65 -43.40
C LEU A 655 6.26 0.41 -43.12
N ASN A 656 6.88 1.28 -42.30
CA ASN A 656 8.22 1.05 -41.79
C ASN A 656 8.13 0.26 -40.48
N THR A 657 8.41 -1.03 -40.50
CA THR A 657 8.39 -1.89 -39.30
C THR A 657 9.67 -1.82 -38.48
N GLU A 658 10.75 -1.24 -39.01
CA GLU A 658 12.07 -1.19 -38.38
C GLU A 658 12.28 0.06 -37.51
N GLY A 659 11.42 1.09 -37.64
CA GLY A 659 11.55 2.31 -36.85
C GLY A 659 10.33 3.23 -36.87
N GLY A 660 10.37 4.27 -36.03
CA GLY A 660 9.32 5.27 -35.89
C GLY A 660 8.05 4.73 -35.24
N PHE A 661 8.06 4.59 -33.92
CA PHE A 661 6.91 4.08 -33.16
C PHE A 661 6.09 5.22 -32.56
N PHE A 662 4.77 5.15 -32.74
CA PHE A 662 3.84 6.20 -32.33
C PHE A 662 2.61 5.57 -31.70
N ASN A 663 2.06 6.21 -30.67
CA ASN A 663 0.67 5.97 -30.30
C ASN A 663 -0.21 6.43 -31.46
N ILE A 664 -1.37 5.81 -31.62
CA ILE A 664 -2.32 6.16 -32.67
C ILE A 664 -3.61 6.61 -32.02
N ILE A 665 -3.90 7.91 -32.14
CA ILE A 665 -5.01 8.56 -31.45
C ILE A 665 -5.77 9.39 -32.47
N ASN A 666 -7.05 9.07 -32.65
CA ASN A 666 -7.95 9.72 -33.59
C ASN A 666 -7.36 9.90 -35.01
N GLY A 667 -6.76 8.85 -35.57
CA GLY A 667 -6.15 8.89 -36.91
C GLY A 667 -4.72 9.43 -36.96
N GLU A 668 -4.21 10.00 -35.87
CA GLU A 668 -2.93 10.70 -35.85
C GLU A 668 -1.83 9.90 -35.14
N LYS A 669 -0.61 10.01 -35.67
CA LYS A 669 0.62 9.51 -35.02
C LYS A 669 1.00 10.46 -33.89
N ARG A 670 1.03 9.95 -32.66
CA ARG A 670 1.40 10.73 -31.47
C ARG A 670 2.68 10.20 -30.83
N SER A 671 3.65 11.10 -30.71
CA SER A 671 4.87 10.87 -29.93
C SER A 671 4.65 11.30 -28.47
N SER A 672 5.64 11.02 -27.61
CA SER A 672 5.63 11.43 -26.20
C SER A 672 7.02 11.86 -25.76
N LEU A 673 7.06 12.81 -24.82
CA LEU A 673 8.30 13.17 -24.11
C LEU A 673 8.72 12.05 -23.14
N ARG A 674 7.77 11.25 -22.67
CA ARG A 674 8.04 10.04 -21.89
C ARG A 674 8.12 8.85 -22.84
N LYS A 675 9.27 8.19 -22.85
CA LYS A 675 9.55 7.05 -23.72
C LYS A 675 10.00 5.84 -22.90
N TYR A 676 9.88 4.67 -23.52
CA TYR A 676 10.36 3.41 -22.98
C TYR A 676 11.13 2.64 -24.06
N ASN A 677 12.12 1.85 -23.64
CA ASN A 677 12.82 0.91 -24.49
C ASN A 677 12.48 -0.50 -24.01
N GLY A 678 11.83 -1.28 -24.89
CA GLY A 678 11.77 -2.73 -24.71
C GLY A 678 13.17 -3.33 -24.71
N THR A 679 13.26 -4.56 -24.22
CA THR A 679 14.53 -5.30 -24.18
C THR A 679 14.37 -6.55 -25.02
N ASN A 680 15.29 -6.81 -25.94
CA ASN A 680 15.36 -8.11 -26.60
C ASN A 680 15.77 -9.16 -25.54
N PRO A 681 14.90 -10.12 -25.20
CA PRO A 681 15.18 -11.06 -24.11
C PRO A 681 16.29 -12.06 -24.41
N SER A 682 16.66 -12.23 -25.69
CA SER A 682 17.70 -13.17 -26.12
C SER A 682 19.11 -12.68 -25.81
N ASN A 683 19.33 -11.36 -25.87
CA ASN A 683 20.65 -10.75 -25.73
C ASN A 683 20.69 -9.56 -24.75
N LEU A 684 19.53 -9.16 -24.21
CA LEU A 684 19.33 -8.04 -23.29
C LEU A 684 19.61 -6.65 -23.88
N GLU A 685 19.73 -6.53 -25.20
CA GLU A 685 19.88 -5.25 -25.88
C GLU A 685 18.58 -4.45 -25.86
N LEU A 686 18.70 -3.13 -25.81
CA LEU A 686 17.55 -2.23 -25.85
C LEU A 686 17.01 -2.13 -27.28
N LEU A 687 15.70 -2.22 -27.41
CA LEU A 687 14.97 -1.97 -28.65
C LEU A 687 14.70 -0.45 -28.83
N PRO A 688 14.29 -0.01 -30.03
CA PRO A 688 14.02 1.40 -30.29
C PRO A 688 13.00 2.03 -29.34
N ASP A 689 13.02 3.35 -29.19
CA ASP A 689 12.06 4.06 -28.34
C ASP A 689 10.61 3.84 -28.77
N VAL A 690 9.74 3.64 -27.78
CA VAL A 690 8.28 3.71 -27.93
C VAL A 690 7.70 4.79 -27.01
N PRO A 691 6.66 5.53 -27.44
CA PRO A 691 6.05 6.58 -26.62
C PRO A 691 5.20 5.98 -25.50
N LEU A 692 5.22 6.60 -24.32
CA LEU A 692 4.27 6.32 -23.24
C LEU A 692 3.09 7.29 -23.33
N ALA A 693 1.88 6.75 -23.43
CA ALA A 693 0.65 7.53 -23.45
C ALA A 693 0.46 8.27 -22.11
N SER A 694 0.19 9.56 -22.20
CA SER A 694 -0.17 10.42 -21.07
C SER A 694 -1.62 10.19 -20.63
N SER A 695 -2.04 10.84 -19.53
CA SER A 695 -3.47 10.88 -19.16
C SER A 695 -4.31 11.50 -20.28
N GLN A 696 -3.83 12.60 -20.87
CA GLN A 696 -4.55 13.29 -21.94
C GLN A 696 -4.68 12.41 -23.20
N ASP A 697 -3.67 11.58 -23.49
CA ASP A 697 -3.75 10.64 -24.62
C ASP A 697 -4.85 9.59 -24.42
N VAL A 698 -5.12 9.18 -23.18
CA VAL A 698 -6.25 8.30 -22.86
C VAL A 698 -7.57 9.03 -23.09
N GLU A 699 -7.72 10.26 -22.59
CA GLU A 699 -8.94 11.06 -22.74
C GLU A 699 -9.24 11.36 -24.23
N ASP A 700 -8.22 11.73 -24.99
CA ASP A 700 -8.34 12.01 -26.42
C ASP A 700 -8.72 10.75 -27.20
N ALA A 701 -8.12 9.60 -26.85
CA ALA A 701 -8.44 8.34 -27.50
C ALA A 701 -9.88 7.89 -27.21
N VAL A 702 -10.33 8.00 -25.96
CA VAL A 702 -11.71 7.67 -25.58
C VAL A 702 -12.70 8.61 -26.26
N SER A 703 -12.42 9.91 -26.26
CA SER A 703 -13.25 10.91 -26.93
C SER A 703 -13.34 10.65 -28.43
N GLY A 704 -12.22 10.36 -29.09
CA GLY A 704 -12.18 10.01 -30.52
C GLY A 704 -12.94 8.72 -30.83
N ALA A 705 -12.81 7.69 -29.98
CA ALA A 705 -13.56 6.45 -30.14
C ALA A 705 -15.06 6.67 -29.99
N LYS A 706 -15.48 7.42 -28.96
CA LYS A 706 -16.89 7.74 -28.70
C LYS A 706 -17.51 8.54 -29.85
N ALA A 707 -16.78 9.50 -30.42
CA ALA A 707 -17.23 10.25 -31.59
C ALA A 707 -17.40 9.33 -32.81
N ALA A 708 -16.40 8.50 -33.10
CA ALA A 708 -16.42 7.59 -34.25
C ALA A 708 -17.48 6.47 -34.13
N PHE A 709 -17.87 6.09 -32.91
CA PHE A 709 -18.86 5.02 -32.67
C PHE A 709 -20.22 5.32 -33.30
N THR A 710 -20.65 6.58 -33.26
CA THR A 710 -21.94 7.00 -33.83
C THR A 710 -22.05 6.62 -35.30
N ASP A 711 -21.02 6.90 -36.10
CA ASP A 711 -21.02 6.60 -37.53
C ASP A 711 -20.65 5.13 -37.81
N TRP A 712 -19.66 4.58 -37.08
CA TRP A 712 -19.17 3.22 -37.30
C TRP A 712 -20.21 2.14 -37.01
N SER A 713 -21.05 2.34 -35.99
CA SER A 713 -22.10 1.40 -35.63
C SER A 713 -23.18 1.25 -36.71
N GLU A 714 -23.42 2.32 -37.50
CA GLU A 714 -24.37 2.36 -38.62
C GLU A 714 -23.79 1.80 -39.94
N VAL A 715 -22.46 1.64 -40.05
CA VAL A 715 -21.83 1.02 -41.23
C VAL A 715 -22.36 -0.41 -41.38
N ALA A 716 -22.87 -0.78 -42.56
CA ALA A 716 -23.40 -2.12 -42.81
C ALA A 716 -22.38 -3.21 -42.46
N VAL A 717 -22.83 -4.30 -41.82
CA VAL A 717 -21.96 -5.38 -41.34
C VAL A 717 -21.04 -5.92 -42.44
N GLU A 718 -21.56 -6.12 -43.66
CA GLU A 718 -20.77 -6.60 -44.80
C GLU A 718 -19.62 -5.65 -45.18
N ARG A 719 -19.83 -4.33 -45.06
CA ARG A 719 -18.76 -3.36 -45.27
C ARG A 719 -17.71 -3.43 -44.16
N ARG A 720 -18.13 -3.64 -42.91
CA ARG A 720 -17.18 -3.84 -41.78
C ARG A 720 -16.34 -5.11 -41.98
N LYS A 721 -16.97 -6.22 -42.42
CA LYS A 721 -16.28 -7.47 -42.77
C LYS A 721 -15.25 -7.26 -43.87
N GLU A 722 -15.62 -6.54 -44.93
CA GLU A 722 -14.74 -6.22 -46.04
C GLU A 722 -13.51 -5.41 -45.60
N LEU A 723 -13.71 -4.36 -44.79
CA LEU A 723 -12.61 -3.53 -44.28
C LEU A 723 -11.64 -4.31 -43.37
N ILE A 724 -12.17 -5.16 -42.47
CA ILE A 724 -11.34 -6.03 -41.63
C ILE A 724 -10.54 -7.00 -42.48
N LYS A 725 -11.16 -7.59 -43.51
CA LYS A 725 -10.46 -8.46 -44.46
C LYS A 725 -9.33 -7.73 -45.19
N GLN A 726 -9.59 -6.53 -45.74
CA GLN A 726 -8.57 -5.72 -46.41
C GLN A 726 -7.40 -5.36 -45.49
N PHE A 727 -7.69 -5.01 -44.24
CA PHE A 727 -6.65 -4.75 -43.24
C PHE A 727 -5.79 -5.99 -42.95
N MET A 728 -6.40 -7.17 -42.83
CA MET A 728 -5.67 -8.43 -42.65
C MET A 728 -4.87 -8.82 -43.91
N ASP A 729 -5.39 -8.58 -45.11
CA ASP A 729 -4.67 -8.76 -46.38
C ASP A 729 -3.42 -7.87 -46.42
N ALA A 730 -3.52 -6.62 -45.95
CA ALA A 730 -2.37 -5.73 -45.86
C ALA A 730 -1.34 -6.20 -44.83
N MET A 731 -1.78 -6.66 -43.65
CA MET A 731 -0.90 -7.22 -42.63
C MET A 731 -0.14 -8.45 -43.14
N GLU A 732 -0.78 -9.29 -43.95
CA GLU A 732 -0.17 -10.46 -44.57
C GLU A 732 0.98 -10.08 -45.53
N THR A 733 0.90 -8.93 -46.22
CA THR A 733 2.01 -8.46 -47.06
C THR A 733 3.26 -8.06 -46.26
N TYR A 734 3.09 -7.71 -44.98
CA TYR A 734 4.17 -7.40 -44.04
C TYR A 734 4.51 -8.57 -43.09
N ALA A 735 4.03 -9.79 -43.37
CA ALA A 735 4.08 -10.88 -42.40
C ALA A 735 5.50 -11.22 -41.91
N ASP A 736 6.49 -11.27 -42.81
CA ASP A 736 7.88 -11.56 -42.43
C ASP A 736 8.50 -10.45 -41.58
N GLN A 737 8.11 -9.20 -41.83
CA GLN A 737 8.59 -8.04 -41.07
C GLN A 737 8.00 -8.01 -39.66
N PHE A 738 6.69 -8.28 -39.54
CA PHE A 738 6.03 -8.48 -38.25
C PHE A 738 6.63 -9.66 -37.49
N ALA A 739 6.93 -10.77 -38.16
CA ALA A 739 7.53 -11.94 -37.51
C ALA A 739 8.93 -11.64 -36.98
N ARG A 740 9.77 -10.93 -37.75
CA ARG A 740 11.09 -10.48 -37.29
C ARG A 740 10.99 -9.55 -36.08
N LEU A 741 10.09 -8.56 -36.14
CA LEU A 741 9.88 -7.62 -35.02
C LEU A 741 9.36 -8.34 -33.77
N LEU A 742 8.46 -9.31 -33.94
CA LEU A 742 7.92 -10.12 -32.86
C LEU A 742 9.00 -11.00 -32.21
N THR A 743 9.91 -11.59 -33.00
CA THR A 743 11.08 -12.30 -32.46
C THR A 743 11.98 -11.38 -31.65
N LEU A 744 12.20 -10.14 -32.10
CA LEU A 744 12.99 -9.15 -31.34
C LEU A 744 12.33 -8.75 -30.01
N GLU A 745 11.03 -8.45 -30.00
CA GLU A 745 10.37 -7.97 -28.77
C GLU A 745 9.98 -9.11 -27.79
N GLN A 746 9.61 -10.28 -28.30
CA GLN A 746 9.09 -11.37 -27.47
C GLN A 746 10.15 -12.47 -27.21
N GLY A 747 11.09 -12.66 -28.13
CA GLY A 747 12.14 -13.68 -28.05
C GLY A 747 11.81 -15.02 -28.71
N LYS A 748 10.56 -15.29 -29.09
CA LYS A 748 10.22 -16.58 -29.72
C LYS A 748 10.99 -16.83 -31.02
N PRO A 749 11.32 -18.10 -31.30
CA PRO A 749 11.87 -18.50 -32.58
C PRO A 749 11.08 -17.95 -33.76
N LEU A 750 11.78 -17.53 -34.81
CA LEU A 750 11.18 -16.87 -35.99
C LEU A 750 10.08 -17.71 -36.64
N SER A 751 10.23 -19.03 -36.65
CA SER A 751 9.21 -19.96 -37.16
C SER A 751 7.91 -19.90 -36.35
N LEU A 752 8.00 -19.75 -35.03
CA LEU A 752 6.83 -19.56 -34.16
C LEU A 752 6.23 -18.16 -34.31
N ALA A 753 7.07 -17.13 -34.49
CA ALA A 753 6.59 -15.78 -34.79
C ALA A 753 5.81 -15.74 -36.11
N GLN A 754 6.33 -16.33 -37.18
CA GLN A 754 5.63 -16.48 -38.46
C GLN A 754 4.32 -17.26 -38.31
N GLY A 755 4.31 -18.31 -37.48
CA GLY A 755 3.11 -19.05 -37.12
C GLY A 755 2.05 -18.18 -36.42
N GLU A 756 2.46 -17.32 -35.50
CA GLU A 756 1.55 -16.37 -34.83
C GLU A 756 0.96 -15.38 -35.83
N ILE A 757 1.77 -14.78 -36.71
CA ILE A 757 1.29 -13.82 -37.70
C ILE A 757 0.26 -14.45 -38.65
N LYS A 758 0.53 -15.66 -39.16
CA LYS A 758 -0.42 -16.41 -39.99
C LYS A 758 -1.72 -16.71 -39.24
N THR A 759 -1.60 -17.12 -37.97
CA THR A 759 -2.75 -17.42 -37.11
C THR A 759 -3.57 -16.16 -36.82
N ALA A 760 -2.91 -15.02 -36.58
CA ALA A 760 -3.53 -13.73 -36.31
C ALA A 760 -4.39 -13.26 -37.49
N VAL A 761 -3.87 -13.37 -38.71
CA VAL A 761 -4.55 -13.05 -39.97
C VAL A 761 -5.73 -14.00 -40.21
N PHE A 762 -5.49 -15.31 -40.13
CA PHE A 762 -6.52 -16.33 -40.34
C PHE A 762 -7.69 -16.17 -39.36
N ARG A 763 -7.42 -16.11 -38.04
CA ARG A 763 -8.46 -16.02 -37.02
C ARG A 763 -9.27 -14.73 -37.14
N ALA A 764 -8.63 -13.60 -37.42
CA ALA A 764 -9.35 -12.34 -37.58
C ALA A 764 -10.31 -12.36 -38.78
N ARG A 765 -9.89 -12.93 -39.92
CA ARG A 765 -10.76 -13.12 -41.10
C ARG A 765 -11.94 -14.03 -40.79
N GLU A 766 -11.70 -15.16 -40.14
CA GLU A 766 -12.76 -16.11 -39.78
C GLU A 766 -13.74 -15.52 -38.75
N LEU A 767 -13.25 -14.81 -37.74
CA LEU A 767 -14.14 -14.17 -36.75
C LEU A 767 -15.01 -13.08 -37.38
N ALA A 768 -14.45 -12.31 -38.32
CA ALA A 768 -15.21 -11.31 -39.05
C ALA A 768 -16.24 -11.96 -40.00
N SER A 769 -16.02 -13.19 -40.48
CA SER A 769 -16.97 -13.84 -41.39
C SER A 769 -18.22 -14.38 -40.68
N LEU A 770 -18.18 -14.58 -39.36
CA LEU A 770 -19.30 -15.10 -38.57
C LEU A 770 -20.54 -14.19 -38.62
N GLU A 771 -21.72 -14.81 -38.56
CA GLU A 771 -23.01 -14.11 -38.65
C GLU A 771 -23.74 -14.06 -37.31
N LEU A 772 -24.30 -12.90 -36.98
CA LEU A 772 -25.20 -12.68 -35.84
C LEU A 772 -26.56 -12.18 -36.33
N PRO A 773 -27.39 -13.03 -36.96
CA PRO A 773 -28.68 -12.62 -37.48
C PRO A 773 -29.65 -12.27 -36.37
N GLU A 774 -30.63 -11.43 -36.68
CA GLU A 774 -31.78 -11.19 -35.82
C GLU A 774 -32.65 -12.46 -35.72
N VAL A 775 -33.06 -12.81 -34.51
CA VAL A 775 -33.83 -14.04 -34.23
C VAL A 775 -35.28 -13.68 -33.86
N VAL A 776 -36.24 -14.38 -34.46
CA VAL A 776 -37.64 -14.33 -34.03
C VAL A 776 -37.82 -15.25 -32.83
N ALA A 777 -37.94 -14.68 -31.63
CA ALA A 777 -38.05 -15.47 -30.40
C ALA A 777 -39.46 -16.03 -30.18
N ASN A 778 -40.47 -15.25 -30.55
CA ASN A 778 -41.88 -15.62 -30.44
C ASN A 778 -42.70 -14.79 -31.44
N GLU A 779 -43.76 -15.38 -31.97
CA GLU A 779 -44.68 -14.74 -32.90
C GLU A 779 -46.09 -15.30 -32.70
N ASP A 780 -47.05 -14.41 -32.44
CA ASP A 780 -48.46 -14.74 -32.32
C ASP A 780 -49.31 -13.84 -33.26
N ASP A 781 -50.64 -13.93 -33.16
CA ASP A 781 -51.56 -13.14 -33.99
C ASP A 781 -51.58 -11.64 -33.63
N ARG A 782 -51.01 -11.25 -32.48
CA ARG A 782 -50.99 -9.86 -32.00
C ARG A 782 -49.64 -9.18 -32.27
N ARG A 783 -48.53 -9.91 -32.19
CA ARG A 783 -47.18 -9.35 -32.25
C ARG A 783 -46.09 -10.37 -32.58
N LYS A 784 -44.92 -9.84 -32.93
CA LYS A 784 -43.66 -10.57 -33.12
C LYS A 784 -42.57 -10.02 -32.19
N ALA A 785 -41.80 -10.89 -31.53
CA ALA A 785 -40.67 -10.52 -30.68
C ALA A 785 -39.35 -10.82 -31.40
N LEU A 786 -38.58 -9.77 -31.69
CA LEU A 786 -37.28 -9.83 -32.36
C LEU A 786 -36.15 -9.69 -31.34
N LEU A 787 -35.13 -10.52 -31.44
CA LEU A 787 -33.88 -10.46 -30.67
C LEU A 787 -32.74 -10.05 -31.59
N SER A 788 -32.19 -8.85 -31.37
CA SER A 788 -31.07 -8.32 -32.14
C SER A 788 -29.84 -8.15 -31.24
N SER A 789 -28.63 -8.34 -31.80
CA SER A 789 -27.37 -8.04 -31.13
C SER A 789 -26.88 -6.66 -31.56
N VAL A 790 -26.82 -5.70 -30.65
CA VAL A 790 -26.38 -4.33 -30.93
C VAL A 790 -25.03 -4.05 -30.26
N PRO A 791 -24.11 -3.27 -30.85
CA PRO A 791 -22.80 -3.01 -30.25
C PRO A 791 -22.91 -2.34 -28.87
N LEU A 792 -21.85 -2.48 -28.08
CA LEU A 792 -21.75 -1.88 -26.74
C LEU A 792 -21.35 -0.40 -26.79
N GLY A 793 -20.39 -0.04 -27.65
CA GLY A 793 -19.81 1.31 -27.69
C GLY A 793 -18.28 1.27 -27.80
N VAL A 794 -17.60 1.94 -26.87
CA VAL A 794 -16.14 2.01 -26.81
C VAL A 794 -15.57 0.81 -26.04
N CYS A 795 -14.70 0.05 -26.69
CA CYS A 795 -14.07 -1.14 -26.12
C CYS A 795 -12.57 -0.93 -25.91
N ALA A 796 -12.08 -1.16 -24.69
CA ALA A 796 -10.64 -1.25 -24.42
C ALA A 796 -10.18 -2.72 -24.48
N LEU A 797 -9.22 -3.01 -25.36
CA LEU A 797 -8.62 -4.33 -25.53
C LEU A 797 -7.23 -4.30 -24.90
N ILE A 798 -7.01 -5.08 -23.85
CA ILE A 798 -5.75 -5.10 -23.10
C ILE A 798 -5.12 -6.47 -23.28
N VAL A 799 -3.93 -6.52 -23.90
CA VAL A 799 -3.28 -7.78 -24.33
C VAL A 799 -1.93 -7.99 -23.63
N PRO A 800 -1.56 -9.26 -23.35
CA PRO A 800 -0.31 -9.62 -22.70
C PRO A 800 0.84 -9.67 -23.71
N TRP A 801 2.02 -10.03 -23.22
CA TRP A 801 3.26 -10.05 -23.99
C TRP A 801 3.57 -11.37 -24.71
N ASN A 802 2.85 -12.45 -24.44
CA ASN A 802 3.22 -13.77 -24.93
C ASN A 802 2.77 -14.06 -26.38
N PHE A 803 1.60 -13.55 -26.78
CA PHE A 803 1.09 -13.57 -28.17
C PHE A 803 0.44 -12.22 -28.51
N PRO A 804 1.22 -11.12 -28.50
CA PRO A 804 0.67 -9.77 -28.58
C PRO A 804 -0.10 -9.52 -29.88
N VAL A 805 0.30 -10.14 -30.99
CA VAL A 805 -0.31 -9.91 -32.29
C VAL A 805 -1.60 -10.71 -32.44
N SER A 806 -1.54 -12.03 -32.21
CA SER A 806 -2.74 -12.87 -32.38
C SER A 806 -3.84 -12.53 -31.38
N LEU A 807 -3.50 -12.15 -30.16
CA LEU A 807 -4.51 -11.74 -29.17
C LEU A 807 -5.10 -10.36 -29.47
N SER A 808 -4.33 -9.47 -30.09
CA SER A 808 -4.84 -8.18 -30.56
C SER A 808 -5.83 -8.35 -31.70
N THR A 809 -5.45 -9.06 -32.77
CA THR A 809 -6.28 -9.16 -33.98
C THR A 809 -7.58 -9.92 -33.75
N GLN A 810 -7.58 -10.97 -32.91
CA GLN A 810 -8.82 -11.71 -32.62
C GLN A 810 -9.84 -10.86 -31.85
N LYS A 811 -9.38 -10.11 -30.84
CA LYS A 811 -10.24 -9.21 -30.06
C LYS A 811 -10.76 -8.06 -30.91
N LEU A 812 -9.87 -7.48 -31.73
CA LEU A 812 -10.17 -6.40 -32.65
C LEU A 812 -11.25 -6.82 -33.66
N ALA A 813 -11.09 -7.97 -34.32
CA ALA A 813 -12.02 -8.46 -35.33
C ALA A 813 -13.43 -8.65 -34.74
N ALA A 814 -13.54 -9.30 -33.58
CA ALA A 814 -14.82 -9.52 -32.89
C ALA A 814 -15.49 -8.20 -32.48
N ALA A 815 -14.73 -7.25 -31.92
CA ALA A 815 -15.26 -5.95 -31.50
C ALA A 815 -15.72 -5.09 -32.69
N MET A 816 -14.91 -5.01 -33.74
CA MET A 816 -15.18 -4.11 -34.85
C MET A 816 -16.26 -4.64 -35.78
N VAL A 817 -16.33 -5.95 -36.05
CA VAL A 817 -17.37 -6.51 -36.93
C VAL A 817 -18.77 -6.33 -36.33
N THR A 818 -18.86 -6.35 -34.99
CA THR A 818 -20.10 -6.10 -34.24
C THR A 818 -20.48 -4.62 -34.17
N GLY A 819 -19.61 -3.71 -34.62
CA GLY A 819 -19.88 -2.27 -34.72
C GLY A 819 -19.31 -1.42 -33.58
N ASN A 820 -18.41 -1.97 -32.75
CA ASN A 820 -17.74 -1.22 -31.68
C ASN A 820 -16.49 -0.48 -32.19
N THR A 821 -16.12 0.59 -31.50
CA THR A 821 -14.81 1.25 -31.65
C THR A 821 -13.83 0.77 -30.59
N VAL A 822 -12.54 0.77 -30.91
CA VAL A 822 -11.53 0.03 -30.16
C VAL A 822 -10.33 0.89 -29.78
N ILE A 823 -9.91 0.76 -28.52
CA ILE A 823 -8.61 1.22 -28.02
C ILE A 823 -7.82 -0.01 -27.57
N LEU A 824 -6.72 -0.32 -28.27
CA LEU A 824 -5.81 -1.40 -27.90
C LEU A 824 -4.69 -0.87 -27.00
N LYS A 825 -4.49 -1.53 -25.86
CA LYS A 825 -3.33 -1.31 -24.97
C LYS A 825 -2.47 -2.59 -24.93
N PRO A 826 -1.29 -2.59 -25.58
CA PRO A 826 -0.37 -3.72 -25.49
C PRO A 826 0.31 -3.79 -24.12
N SER A 827 0.95 -4.93 -23.85
CA SER A 827 1.92 -5.06 -22.76
C SER A 827 3.09 -4.10 -23.00
N PRO A 828 3.61 -3.42 -21.96
CA PRO A 828 4.80 -2.58 -22.10
C PRO A 828 6.03 -3.36 -22.56
N PHE A 829 6.05 -4.69 -22.38
CA PHE A 829 7.18 -5.51 -22.79
C PHE A 829 7.20 -5.88 -24.28
N THR A 830 6.05 -5.86 -24.97
CA THR A 830 5.93 -6.16 -26.41
C THR A 830 4.97 -5.18 -27.12
N PRO A 831 5.29 -3.87 -27.12
CA PRO A 831 4.42 -2.87 -27.73
C PRO A 831 4.61 -2.72 -29.24
N TYR A 832 5.73 -3.19 -29.80
CA TYR A 832 6.21 -2.76 -31.12
C TYR A 832 5.31 -3.23 -32.25
N CYS A 833 4.98 -4.52 -32.30
CA CYS A 833 4.05 -5.02 -33.32
C CYS A 833 2.65 -4.40 -33.17
N CYS A 834 2.18 -4.18 -31.93
CA CYS A 834 0.85 -3.59 -31.71
C CYS A 834 0.78 -2.12 -32.17
N LEU A 835 1.83 -1.32 -31.95
CA LEU A 835 1.91 0.04 -32.46
C LEU A 835 1.91 0.07 -34.00
N LYS A 836 2.63 -0.86 -34.65
CA LYS A 836 2.64 -0.98 -36.11
C LYS A 836 1.31 -1.49 -36.68
N LEU A 837 0.61 -2.34 -35.94
CA LEU A 837 -0.76 -2.75 -36.25
C LEU A 837 -1.71 -1.54 -36.27
N GLY A 838 -1.58 -0.65 -35.27
CA GLY A 838 -2.35 0.60 -35.21
C GLY A 838 -2.03 1.56 -36.35
N GLU A 839 -0.75 1.69 -36.71
CA GLU A 839 -0.31 2.52 -37.83
C GLU A 839 -0.86 2.02 -39.18
N LEU A 840 -0.76 0.71 -39.43
CA LEU A 840 -1.28 0.09 -40.65
C LEU A 840 -2.80 0.23 -40.76
N ALA A 841 -3.51 0.12 -39.63
CA ALA A 841 -4.96 0.22 -39.59
C ALA A 841 -5.51 1.57 -40.07
N GLN A 842 -4.74 2.66 -39.98
CA GLN A 842 -5.20 3.99 -40.40
C GLN A 842 -5.39 4.11 -41.92
N GLN A 843 -4.96 3.12 -42.71
CA GLN A 843 -5.22 3.06 -44.15
C GLN A 843 -6.62 2.51 -44.47
N PHE A 844 -7.30 1.87 -43.50
CA PHE A 844 -8.54 1.12 -43.73
C PHE A 844 -9.74 1.67 -42.96
N PHE A 845 -9.51 2.18 -41.75
CA PHE A 845 -10.60 2.57 -40.87
C PHE A 845 -10.66 4.08 -40.66
N PRO A 846 -11.87 4.65 -40.46
CA PRO A 846 -12.00 6.06 -40.08
C PRO A 846 -11.24 6.38 -38.77
N PRO A 847 -10.77 7.63 -38.61
CA PRO A 847 -10.21 8.12 -37.35
C PRO A 847 -11.08 7.76 -36.15
N GLY A 848 -10.45 7.30 -35.07
CA GLY A 848 -11.13 6.95 -33.82
C GLY A 848 -11.67 5.51 -33.74
N VAL A 849 -11.88 4.83 -34.89
CA VAL A 849 -12.44 3.46 -34.90
C VAL A 849 -11.47 2.42 -34.33
N PHE A 850 -10.20 2.49 -34.69
CA PHE A 850 -9.14 1.68 -34.10
C PHE A 850 -7.94 2.54 -33.72
N GLN A 851 -7.60 2.50 -32.44
CA GLN A 851 -6.56 3.29 -31.80
C GLN A 851 -5.65 2.39 -30.96
N VAL A 852 -4.39 2.81 -30.78
CA VAL A 852 -3.41 2.04 -29.98
C VAL A 852 -2.66 2.97 -29.03
N LEU A 853 -2.68 2.62 -27.75
CA LEU A 853 -2.03 3.34 -26.66
C LEU A 853 -0.99 2.44 -25.98
N ASN A 854 0.29 2.64 -26.30
CA ASN A 854 1.36 2.09 -25.50
C ASN A 854 1.47 2.85 -24.17
N GLY A 855 1.74 2.15 -23.08
CA GLY A 855 1.87 2.77 -21.78
C GLY A 855 2.32 1.81 -20.69
N ASP A 856 2.83 2.40 -19.62
CA ASP A 856 3.27 1.72 -18.41
C ASP A 856 2.08 1.19 -17.59
N ASP A 857 2.32 0.92 -16.31
CA ASP A 857 1.34 0.40 -15.37
C ASP A 857 0.20 1.39 -15.06
N GLU A 858 0.27 2.65 -15.52
CA GLU A 858 -0.77 3.67 -15.27
C GLU A 858 -1.91 3.64 -16.31
N VAL A 859 -1.60 3.33 -17.58
CA VAL A 859 -2.60 3.43 -18.67
C VAL A 859 -3.70 2.38 -18.53
N GLY A 860 -3.36 1.18 -18.06
CA GLY A 860 -4.34 0.10 -17.85
C GLY A 860 -5.43 0.48 -16.82
N PRO A 861 -5.05 0.88 -15.58
CA PRO A 861 -5.99 1.41 -14.59
C PRO A 861 -6.85 2.55 -15.11
N ARG A 862 -6.29 3.53 -15.84
CA ARG A 862 -7.05 4.63 -16.43
C ARG A 862 -8.14 4.13 -17.39
N LEU A 863 -7.79 3.27 -18.34
CA LEU A 863 -8.75 2.68 -19.28
C LEU A 863 -9.85 1.88 -18.57
N THR A 864 -9.49 1.05 -17.58
CA THR A 864 -10.49 0.22 -16.87
C THR A 864 -11.45 1.04 -16.01
N ALA A 865 -10.99 2.17 -15.47
CA ALA A 865 -11.79 3.04 -14.61
C ALA A 865 -12.60 4.09 -15.40
N HIS A 866 -12.23 4.37 -16.64
CA HIS A 866 -12.84 5.45 -17.43
C HIS A 866 -14.36 5.29 -17.56
N PRO A 867 -15.16 6.37 -17.39
CA PRO A 867 -16.62 6.30 -17.46
C PRO A 867 -17.16 6.04 -18.87
N ASP A 868 -16.48 6.56 -19.90
CA ASP A 868 -16.89 6.42 -21.31
C ASP A 868 -16.32 5.17 -22.03
N ILE A 869 -15.87 4.16 -21.28
CA ILE A 869 -15.51 2.86 -21.86
C ILE A 869 -16.59 1.84 -21.48
N ASP A 870 -17.24 1.25 -22.48
CA ASP A 870 -18.39 0.36 -22.29
C ASP A 870 -17.98 -1.10 -22.04
N LYS A 871 -16.78 -1.49 -22.48
CA LYS A 871 -16.24 -2.84 -22.29
C LYS A 871 -14.73 -2.87 -22.13
N ILE A 872 -14.28 -3.76 -21.24
CA ILE A 872 -12.89 -4.23 -21.19
C ILE A 872 -12.82 -5.67 -21.71
N SER A 873 -11.95 -5.96 -22.67
CA SER A 873 -11.47 -7.32 -22.94
C SER A 873 -10.01 -7.41 -22.51
N PHE A 874 -9.74 -8.19 -21.47
CA PHE A 874 -8.42 -8.32 -20.88
C PHE A 874 -7.93 -9.77 -21.00
N THR A 875 -6.69 -9.93 -21.46
CA THR A 875 -5.96 -11.20 -21.34
C THR A 875 -4.69 -10.98 -20.51
N GLY A 876 -4.42 -11.85 -19.55
CA GLY A 876 -3.23 -11.74 -18.70
C GLY A 876 -3.30 -12.57 -17.43
N SER A 877 -2.60 -12.15 -16.36
CA SER A 877 -2.56 -12.92 -15.12
C SER A 877 -3.86 -12.84 -14.33
N ILE A 878 -4.15 -13.90 -13.56
CA ILE A 878 -5.35 -13.96 -12.69
C ILE A 878 -5.40 -12.79 -11.72
N ALA A 879 -4.26 -12.45 -11.12
CA ALA A 879 -4.14 -11.34 -10.17
C ALA A 879 -4.53 -9.99 -10.81
N THR A 880 -4.09 -9.72 -12.04
CA THR A 880 -4.46 -8.49 -12.76
C THR A 880 -5.90 -8.53 -13.25
N GLY A 881 -6.38 -9.68 -13.75
CA GLY A 881 -7.78 -9.85 -14.15
C GLY A 881 -8.78 -9.52 -13.04
N LYS A 882 -8.50 -9.97 -11.80
CA LYS A 882 -9.30 -9.61 -10.61
C LYS A 882 -9.33 -8.10 -10.37
N LYS A 883 -8.20 -7.39 -10.53
CA LYS A 883 -8.13 -5.92 -10.42
C LYS A 883 -8.90 -5.21 -11.53
N VAL A 884 -8.81 -5.71 -12.76
CA VAL A 884 -9.58 -5.20 -13.90
C VAL A 884 -11.09 -5.30 -13.62
N MET A 885 -11.56 -6.47 -13.16
CA MET A 885 -12.96 -6.68 -12.78
C MET A 885 -13.40 -5.73 -11.66
N GLN A 886 -12.56 -5.56 -10.63
CA GLN A 886 -12.81 -4.63 -9.53
C GLN A 886 -12.95 -3.19 -10.04
N SER A 887 -12.06 -2.75 -10.94
CA SER A 887 -12.10 -1.41 -11.53
C SER A 887 -13.36 -1.19 -12.38
N ALA A 888 -13.69 -2.17 -13.24
CA ALA A 888 -14.86 -2.14 -14.11
C ALA A 888 -16.19 -2.06 -13.34
N SER A 889 -16.27 -2.66 -12.15
CA SER A 889 -17.48 -2.68 -11.33
C SER A 889 -18.04 -1.30 -10.97
N ARG A 890 -17.19 -0.26 -10.93
CA ARG A 890 -17.57 1.13 -10.61
C ARG A 890 -18.56 1.73 -11.59
N THR A 891 -18.57 1.18 -12.79
CA THR A 891 -19.24 1.74 -13.97
C THR A 891 -20.17 0.71 -14.61
N LEU A 892 -20.20 -0.50 -14.04
CA LEU A 892 -20.93 -1.67 -14.54
C LEU A 892 -20.62 -2.01 -16.01
N LYS A 893 -19.46 -1.55 -16.52
CA LYS A 893 -18.98 -1.89 -17.86
C LYS A 893 -18.72 -3.39 -17.97
N ARG A 894 -18.93 -3.94 -19.17
CA ARG A 894 -18.76 -5.38 -19.39
C ARG A 894 -17.29 -5.76 -19.36
N VAL A 895 -16.99 -6.96 -18.87
CA VAL A 895 -15.63 -7.52 -18.89
C VAL A 895 -15.63 -8.88 -19.57
N THR A 896 -14.63 -9.12 -20.42
CA THR A 896 -14.18 -10.47 -20.80
C THR A 896 -12.78 -10.63 -20.24
N LEU A 897 -12.54 -11.70 -19.48
CA LEU A 897 -11.26 -12.01 -18.85
C LEU A 897 -10.79 -13.38 -19.35
N GLU A 898 -9.65 -13.41 -20.04
CA GLU A 898 -8.95 -14.64 -20.43
C GLU A 898 -7.64 -14.72 -19.64
N LEU A 899 -7.59 -15.60 -18.63
CA LEU A 899 -6.54 -15.58 -17.60
C LEU A 899 -5.67 -16.84 -17.65
N GLY A 900 -4.75 -16.97 -16.71
CA GLY A 900 -3.80 -18.09 -16.63
C GLY A 900 -4.46 -19.47 -16.51
N GLY A 901 -3.74 -20.49 -16.97
CA GLY A 901 -4.14 -21.89 -16.91
C GLY A 901 -3.07 -22.74 -16.22
N ASN A 902 -3.49 -23.84 -15.61
CA ASN A 902 -2.57 -24.87 -15.09
C ASN A 902 -3.02 -26.23 -15.65
N ASP A 903 -3.04 -26.30 -16.98
CA ASP A 903 -3.77 -27.31 -17.73
C ASP A 903 -3.24 -28.72 -17.45
N ALA A 904 -4.18 -29.62 -17.15
CA ALA A 904 -3.91 -31.03 -16.92
C ALA A 904 -3.89 -31.80 -18.25
N CYS A 905 -2.90 -32.67 -18.42
CA CYS A 905 -2.77 -33.60 -19.52
C CYS A 905 -2.79 -35.03 -18.97
N ILE A 906 -3.89 -35.75 -19.19
CA ILE A 906 -4.09 -37.12 -18.72
C ILE A 906 -3.74 -38.08 -19.86
N ILE A 907 -2.84 -39.03 -19.61
CA ILE A 907 -2.37 -40.02 -20.59
C ILE A 907 -2.74 -41.41 -20.08
N CYS A 908 -3.51 -42.13 -20.89
CA CYS A 908 -3.92 -43.52 -20.65
C CYS A 908 -2.87 -44.50 -21.23
N ASP A 909 -2.97 -45.76 -20.87
CA ASP A 909 -1.98 -46.81 -21.15
C ASP A 909 -2.03 -47.36 -22.58
N ASP A 910 -3.10 -47.07 -23.31
CA ASP A 910 -3.34 -47.55 -24.66
C ASP A 910 -2.74 -46.67 -25.77
N VAL A 911 -2.10 -45.55 -25.41
CA VAL A 911 -1.48 -44.61 -26.37
C VAL A 911 -0.27 -45.20 -27.10
N ASP A 912 0.07 -44.62 -28.25
CA ASP A 912 1.45 -44.73 -28.76
C ASP A 912 2.36 -43.84 -27.90
N ILE A 913 3.19 -44.47 -27.06
CA ILE A 913 4.01 -43.77 -26.07
C ILE A 913 4.97 -42.78 -26.74
N ALA A 914 5.66 -43.17 -27.81
CA ALA A 914 6.68 -42.34 -28.43
C ALA A 914 6.05 -41.14 -29.15
N GLU A 915 4.98 -41.38 -29.91
CA GLU A 915 4.25 -40.31 -30.60
C GLU A 915 3.59 -39.33 -29.63
N THR A 916 2.95 -39.86 -28.58
CA THR A 916 2.27 -39.05 -27.57
C THR A 916 3.26 -38.22 -26.76
N ALA A 917 4.37 -38.84 -26.31
CA ALA A 917 5.42 -38.13 -25.58
C ALA A 917 5.99 -36.95 -26.38
N LYS A 918 6.22 -37.14 -27.69
CA LYS A 918 6.64 -36.07 -28.59
C LYS A 918 5.63 -34.92 -28.62
N LYS A 919 4.35 -35.22 -28.90
CA LYS A 919 3.28 -34.20 -28.99
C LYS A 919 3.11 -33.42 -27.67
N VAL A 920 3.07 -34.13 -26.54
CA VAL A 920 2.90 -33.52 -25.21
C VAL A 920 4.11 -32.65 -24.85
N ALA A 921 5.33 -33.10 -25.13
CA ALA A 921 6.54 -32.31 -24.89
C ALA A 921 6.59 -31.04 -25.75
N THR A 922 6.24 -31.14 -27.04
CA THR A 922 6.12 -29.97 -27.92
C THR A 922 5.17 -28.93 -27.31
N MET A 923 3.99 -29.34 -26.83
CA MET A 923 3.01 -28.43 -26.23
C MET A 923 3.38 -27.94 -24.83
N SER A 924 4.20 -28.68 -24.09
CA SER A 924 4.70 -28.27 -22.77
C SER A 924 5.72 -27.13 -22.88
N PHE A 925 6.57 -27.17 -23.91
CA PHE A 925 7.74 -26.31 -24.02
C PHE A 925 7.68 -25.28 -25.17
N ILE A 926 6.67 -25.32 -26.03
CA ILE A 926 6.45 -24.29 -27.07
C ILE A 926 6.45 -22.89 -26.45
N ASN A 927 7.09 -21.93 -27.13
CA ASN A 927 7.29 -20.57 -26.62
C ASN A 927 7.91 -20.53 -25.20
N SER A 928 8.76 -21.51 -24.90
CA SER A 928 9.40 -21.68 -23.58
C SER A 928 8.38 -21.79 -22.44
N GLY A 929 7.24 -22.42 -22.72
CA GLY A 929 6.15 -22.59 -21.76
C GLY A 929 5.33 -21.32 -21.50
N GLN A 930 5.53 -20.22 -22.23
CA GLN A 930 4.82 -18.95 -22.05
C GLN A 930 3.48 -18.96 -22.81
N VAL A 931 2.64 -19.95 -22.52
CA VAL A 931 1.31 -20.15 -23.13
C VAL A 931 0.33 -20.53 -22.02
N CYS A 932 -0.80 -19.83 -21.92
CA CYS A 932 -1.79 -20.06 -20.86
C CYS A 932 -2.45 -21.45 -20.94
N ILE A 933 -2.61 -21.96 -22.17
CA ILE A 933 -3.12 -23.30 -22.48
C ILE A 933 -2.01 -24.32 -22.79
N ALA A 934 -0.77 -24.08 -22.36
CA ALA A 934 0.26 -25.11 -22.48
C ALA A 934 -0.01 -26.25 -21.50
N VAL A 935 0.46 -27.44 -21.84
CA VAL A 935 0.48 -28.56 -20.90
C VAL A 935 1.35 -28.19 -19.69
N LYS A 936 0.75 -28.14 -18.50
CA LYS A 936 1.45 -27.77 -17.25
C LYS A 936 1.53 -28.90 -16.23
N ARG A 937 0.57 -29.83 -16.22
CA ARG A 937 0.57 -30.98 -15.30
C ARG A 937 0.33 -32.25 -16.08
N ILE A 938 1.29 -33.16 -16.09
CA ILE A 938 1.23 -34.37 -16.91
C ILE A 938 0.95 -35.57 -16.00
N TYR A 939 -0.21 -36.20 -16.17
CA TYR A 939 -0.64 -37.38 -15.43
C TYR A 939 -0.58 -38.60 -16.35
N VAL A 940 0.31 -39.55 -16.08
CA VAL A 940 0.50 -40.76 -16.90
C VAL A 940 0.03 -41.99 -16.14
N GLN A 941 -0.71 -42.88 -16.81
CA GLN A 941 -1.19 -44.10 -16.15
C GLN A 941 0.00 -44.96 -15.68
N GLU A 942 -0.10 -45.47 -14.45
CA GLU A 942 1.02 -46.12 -13.74
C GLU A 942 1.67 -47.26 -14.54
N SER A 943 0.88 -48.02 -15.33
CA SER A 943 1.35 -49.14 -16.15
C SER A 943 2.35 -48.75 -17.25
N ILE A 944 2.35 -47.49 -17.71
CA ILE A 944 3.24 -47.00 -18.77
C ILE A 944 4.16 -45.85 -18.31
N TYR A 945 4.10 -45.45 -17.03
CA TYR A 945 4.76 -44.25 -16.51
C TYR A 945 6.26 -44.17 -16.87
N ASP A 946 7.04 -45.18 -16.51
CA ASP A 946 8.51 -45.13 -16.70
C ASP A 946 8.90 -45.11 -18.19
N LYS A 947 8.15 -45.83 -19.04
CA LYS A 947 8.36 -45.83 -20.50
C LYS A 947 8.03 -44.46 -21.10
N PHE A 948 6.95 -43.84 -20.64
CA PHE A 948 6.57 -42.51 -21.08
C PHE A 948 7.56 -41.45 -20.61
N LEU A 949 7.97 -41.47 -19.34
CA LEU A 949 8.97 -40.56 -18.79
C LEU A 949 10.28 -40.63 -19.59
N ALA A 950 10.73 -41.83 -19.94
CA ALA A 950 11.92 -42.03 -20.77
C ALA A 950 11.75 -41.43 -22.18
N ALA A 951 10.65 -41.73 -22.87
CA ALA A 951 10.37 -41.20 -24.21
C ALA A 951 10.22 -39.67 -24.23
N PHE A 952 9.51 -39.12 -23.23
CA PHE A 952 9.31 -37.68 -23.05
C PHE A 952 10.64 -36.96 -22.79
N THR A 953 11.48 -37.53 -21.92
CA THR A 953 12.81 -37.00 -21.63
C THR A 953 13.70 -37.01 -22.86
N GLU A 954 13.71 -38.12 -23.63
CA GLU A 954 14.56 -38.26 -24.81
C GLU A 954 14.18 -37.27 -25.91
N TYR A 955 12.90 -37.11 -26.19
CA TYR A 955 12.45 -36.09 -27.14
C TYR A 955 12.76 -34.67 -26.64
N THR A 956 12.61 -34.39 -25.35
CA THR A 956 12.90 -33.05 -24.78
C THR A 956 14.38 -32.66 -24.95
N LYS A 957 15.32 -33.61 -24.81
CA LYS A 957 16.76 -33.36 -25.06
C LYS A 957 17.06 -32.95 -26.51
N SER A 958 16.22 -33.35 -27.47
CA SER A 958 16.39 -33.00 -28.88
C SER A 958 16.01 -31.55 -29.19
N LEU A 959 15.34 -30.84 -28.27
CA LEU A 959 14.88 -29.47 -28.47
C LEU A 959 16.03 -28.48 -28.31
N LYS A 960 16.38 -27.80 -29.40
CA LYS A 960 17.44 -26.78 -29.40
C LYS A 960 16.97 -25.51 -28.68
N ILE A 961 17.80 -25.03 -27.76
CA ILE A 961 17.67 -23.75 -27.06
C ILE A 961 18.60 -22.74 -27.74
N GLY A 962 18.17 -21.50 -27.94
CA GLY A 962 19.03 -20.46 -28.51
C GLY A 962 18.28 -19.20 -28.90
N ASP A 963 18.99 -18.29 -29.58
CA ASP A 963 18.39 -17.07 -30.11
C ASP A 963 17.32 -17.38 -31.16
N GLY A 964 16.26 -16.57 -31.19
CA GLY A 964 15.11 -16.81 -32.04
C GLY A 964 15.40 -16.72 -33.56
N PHE A 965 16.52 -16.13 -33.96
CA PHE A 965 16.96 -16.08 -35.36
C PHE A 965 17.88 -17.23 -35.78
N GLU A 966 18.31 -18.08 -34.84
CA GLU A 966 19.12 -19.25 -35.18
C GLU A 966 18.28 -20.39 -35.76
N ASP A 967 18.81 -21.02 -36.80
CA ASP A 967 18.17 -22.18 -37.43
C ASP A 967 17.99 -23.34 -36.43
N GLY A 968 16.79 -23.95 -36.50
CA GLY A 968 16.42 -25.12 -35.72
C GLY A 968 16.12 -24.87 -34.24
N VAL A 969 16.19 -23.63 -33.74
CA VAL A 969 15.82 -23.31 -32.35
C VAL A 969 14.32 -23.52 -32.14
N PHE A 970 13.99 -24.19 -31.03
CA PHE A 970 12.61 -24.40 -30.58
C PHE A 970 12.31 -23.70 -29.24
N ILE A 971 13.30 -23.59 -28.36
CA ILE A 971 13.19 -22.95 -27.05
C ILE A 971 13.91 -21.61 -27.08
N GLY A 972 13.15 -20.52 -27.04
CA GLY A 972 13.67 -19.15 -26.90
C GLY A 972 13.86 -18.74 -25.43
N PRO A 973 14.18 -17.47 -25.16
CA PRO A 973 14.24 -16.93 -23.80
C PRO A 973 12.84 -16.74 -23.20
N LEU A 974 12.79 -16.55 -21.88
CA LEU A 974 11.64 -15.94 -21.22
C LEU A 974 11.61 -14.43 -21.53
N GLN A 975 10.44 -13.86 -21.72
CA GLN A 975 10.30 -12.56 -22.35
C GLN A 975 10.82 -11.39 -21.49
N ASN A 976 10.68 -11.48 -20.16
CA ASN A 976 11.09 -10.39 -19.27
C ASN A 976 11.71 -10.91 -17.97
N LYS A 977 12.46 -10.03 -17.31
CA LYS A 977 13.20 -10.34 -16.07
C LYS A 977 12.27 -10.78 -14.93
N GLN A 978 11.04 -10.25 -14.86
CA GLN A 978 10.08 -10.63 -13.81
C GLN A 978 9.66 -12.10 -13.98
N GLN A 979 9.31 -12.51 -15.21
CA GLN A 979 8.98 -13.90 -15.51
C GLN A 979 10.18 -14.82 -15.32
N PHE A 980 11.38 -14.36 -15.69
CA PHE A 980 12.62 -15.11 -15.44
C PHE A 980 12.86 -15.37 -13.95
N GLN A 981 12.64 -14.36 -13.09
CA GLN A 981 12.74 -14.51 -11.63
C GLN A 981 11.69 -15.47 -11.06
N ILE A 982 10.46 -15.45 -11.59
CA ILE A 982 9.42 -16.43 -11.21
C ILE A 982 9.90 -17.85 -11.55
N ALA A 983 10.40 -18.07 -12.76
CA ALA A 983 10.93 -19.38 -13.16
C ALA A 983 12.09 -19.84 -12.28
N GLN A 984 13.01 -18.94 -11.94
CA GLN A 984 14.11 -19.24 -11.01
C GLN A 984 13.61 -19.61 -9.60
N LYS A 985 12.51 -19.00 -9.13
CA LYS A 985 11.90 -19.38 -7.86
C LYS A 985 11.40 -20.83 -7.91
N PHE A 986 10.71 -21.24 -8.97
CA PHE A 986 10.29 -22.63 -9.14
C PHE A 986 11.47 -23.61 -9.14
N LEU A 987 12.56 -23.30 -9.85
CA LEU A 987 13.76 -24.15 -9.84
C LEU A 987 14.38 -24.25 -8.45
N LYS A 988 14.43 -23.13 -7.71
CA LYS A 988 14.93 -23.10 -6.33
C LYS A 988 14.02 -23.88 -5.38
N ASP A 989 12.70 -23.81 -5.54
CA ASP A 989 11.75 -24.54 -4.71
C ASP A 989 11.85 -26.06 -4.98
N VAL A 990 12.08 -26.46 -6.24
CA VAL A 990 12.41 -27.83 -6.64
C VAL A 990 13.68 -28.33 -5.94
N GLU A 991 14.74 -27.53 -5.91
CA GLU A 991 16.00 -27.84 -5.23
C GLU A 991 15.81 -27.93 -3.70
N LEU A 992 15.18 -26.93 -3.08
CA LEU A 992 14.96 -26.86 -1.63
C LEU A 992 14.12 -28.01 -1.09
N GLN A 993 13.14 -28.48 -1.88
CA GLN A 993 12.30 -29.63 -1.53
C GLN A 993 12.94 -30.97 -1.92
N ASN A 994 14.14 -30.95 -2.49
CA ASN A 994 14.86 -32.13 -2.98
C ASN A 994 14.00 -32.99 -3.92
N LEU A 995 13.25 -32.34 -4.81
CA LEU A 995 12.39 -33.01 -5.79
C LEU A 995 13.25 -33.64 -6.88
N LYS A 996 12.82 -34.80 -7.39
CA LYS A 996 13.59 -35.56 -8.37
C LYS A 996 13.55 -34.92 -9.76
N VAL A 997 14.61 -34.21 -10.12
CA VAL A 997 14.79 -33.66 -11.48
C VAL A 997 15.35 -34.74 -12.41
N VAL A 998 14.66 -34.99 -13.54
CA VAL A 998 15.07 -35.96 -14.57
C VAL A 998 15.86 -35.29 -15.69
N LEU A 999 15.53 -34.04 -15.99
CA LEU A 999 16.20 -33.21 -17.00
C LEU A 999 16.11 -31.74 -16.56
N GLY A 1000 17.12 -30.94 -16.90
CA GLY A 1000 17.12 -29.50 -16.66
C GLY A 1000 17.55 -29.12 -15.24
N GLY A 1001 16.85 -28.17 -14.62
CA GLY A 1001 17.15 -27.67 -13.28
C GLY A 1001 18.03 -26.42 -13.22
N ASN A 1002 18.46 -25.88 -14.36
CA ASN A 1002 19.43 -24.79 -14.44
C ASN A 1002 18.96 -23.64 -15.35
N SER A 1003 19.28 -22.40 -14.95
CA SER A 1003 19.28 -21.23 -15.82
C SER A 1003 20.61 -21.10 -16.57
N MET A 1004 20.60 -20.52 -17.77
CA MET A 1004 21.85 -20.27 -18.52
C MET A 1004 22.72 -19.20 -17.82
N PRO A 1005 24.03 -19.14 -18.12
CA PRO A 1005 24.95 -18.17 -17.52
C PRO A 1005 24.50 -16.71 -17.69
N ALA A 1006 24.89 -15.86 -16.74
CA ALA A 1006 24.61 -14.44 -16.79
C ALA A 1006 25.18 -13.80 -18.07
N GLY A 1007 24.37 -12.98 -18.75
CA GLY A 1007 24.75 -12.30 -20.01
C GLY A 1007 24.34 -13.04 -21.28
N SER A 1008 23.89 -14.30 -21.18
CA SER A 1008 23.45 -15.09 -22.34
C SER A 1008 21.97 -14.91 -22.70
N GLY A 1009 21.27 -13.89 -22.19
CA GLY A 1009 19.81 -13.73 -22.30
C GLY A 1009 19.02 -14.40 -21.18
N LEU A 1010 17.68 -14.36 -21.26
CA LEU A 1010 16.77 -14.83 -20.20
C LEU A 1010 16.35 -16.31 -20.37
N TYR A 1011 17.30 -17.23 -20.50
CA TYR A 1011 17.01 -18.64 -20.83
C TYR A 1011 16.91 -19.56 -19.61
N ILE A 1012 15.87 -20.40 -19.62
CA ILE A 1012 15.67 -21.51 -18.68
C ILE A 1012 15.69 -22.82 -19.46
N SER A 1013 16.50 -23.79 -19.01
CA SER A 1013 16.53 -25.11 -19.62
C SER A 1013 15.20 -25.84 -19.39
N PRO A 1014 14.65 -26.56 -20.40
CA PRO A 1014 13.50 -27.44 -20.21
C PRO A 1014 13.72 -28.38 -19.02
N THR A 1015 12.84 -28.30 -18.04
CA THR A 1015 12.98 -28.99 -16.76
C THR A 1015 11.83 -29.95 -16.53
N ILE A 1016 12.17 -31.19 -16.18
CA ILE A 1016 11.25 -32.30 -15.94
C ILE A 1016 11.41 -32.77 -14.50
N VAL A 1017 10.35 -32.70 -13.71
CA VAL A 1017 10.34 -33.17 -12.32
C VAL A 1017 9.48 -34.43 -12.21
N ASP A 1018 10.08 -35.53 -11.75
CA ASP A 1018 9.44 -36.86 -11.61
C ASP A 1018 8.71 -36.97 -10.27
N ARG A 1019 7.39 -37.18 -10.33
CA ARG A 1019 6.46 -37.42 -9.21
C ARG A 1019 6.68 -36.46 -8.03
N PRO A 1020 6.66 -35.13 -8.25
CA PRO A 1020 6.61 -34.21 -7.12
C PRO A 1020 5.30 -34.40 -6.34
N PRO A 1021 5.27 -34.05 -5.04
CA PRO A 1021 4.02 -34.07 -4.27
C PRO A 1021 2.95 -33.21 -4.93
N ASP A 1022 1.68 -33.64 -4.85
CA ASP A 1022 0.54 -32.87 -5.38
C ASP A 1022 0.42 -31.48 -4.74
N THR A 1023 0.97 -31.30 -3.53
CA THR A 1023 1.00 -30.04 -2.79
C THR A 1023 2.17 -29.12 -3.17
N SER A 1024 3.05 -29.53 -4.08
CA SER A 1024 4.19 -28.70 -4.49
C SER A 1024 3.74 -27.50 -5.32
N ASP A 1025 4.46 -26.38 -5.22
CA ASP A 1025 4.18 -25.17 -6.01
C ASP A 1025 4.13 -25.49 -7.51
N LEU A 1026 5.03 -26.37 -8.01
CA LEU A 1026 5.06 -26.77 -9.42
C LEU A 1026 3.78 -27.48 -9.89
N VAL A 1027 3.06 -28.16 -8.99
CA VAL A 1027 1.77 -28.81 -9.30
C VAL A 1027 0.62 -27.85 -9.06
N THR A 1028 0.68 -26.96 -8.08
CA THR A 1028 -0.46 -26.13 -7.66
C THR A 1028 -0.55 -24.78 -8.36
N GLU A 1029 0.58 -24.22 -8.81
CA GLU A 1029 0.68 -22.89 -9.39
C GLU A 1029 1.17 -22.95 -10.86
N GLU A 1030 0.92 -21.90 -11.64
CA GLU A 1030 1.35 -21.79 -13.04
C GLU A 1030 2.79 -21.27 -13.13
N PRO A 1031 3.77 -22.06 -13.64
CA PRO A 1031 5.16 -21.59 -13.74
C PRO A 1031 5.38 -20.58 -14.86
N PHE A 1032 4.56 -20.67 -15.92
CA PHE A 1032 4.68 -19.91 -17.16
C PHE A 1032 6.10 -19.89 -17.76
N ALA A 1033 6.78 -21.03 -17.62
CA ALA A 1033 8.18 -21.29 -17.95
C ALA A 1033 8.32 -22.75 -18.42
N PRO A 1034 9.47 -23.18 -18.98
CA PRO A 1034 9.63 -24.53 -19.50
C PRO A 1034 9.98 -25.51 -18.36
N ILE A 1035 9.13 -25.59 -17.34
CA ILE A 1035 9.30 -26.43 -16.14
C ILE A 1035 7.98 -27.19 -15.93
N VAL A 1036 8.02 -28.53 -15.98
CA VAL A 1036 6.81 -29.36 -15.86
C VAL A 1036 6.99 -30.53 -14.89
N PRO A 1037 5.95 -30.87 -14.10
CA PRO A 1037 5.87 -32.11 -13.35
C PRO A 1037 5.27 -33.24 -14.20
N LEU A 1038 5.82 -34.44 -14.08
CA LEU A 1038 5.19 -35.70 -14.50
C LEU A 1038 4.76 -36.48 -13.27
N LEU A 1039 3.50 -36.90 -13.22
CA LEU A 1039 2.90 -37.63 -12.11
C LEU A 1039 2.27 -38.93 -12.62
N SER A 1040 2.23 -39.97 -11.78
CA SER A 1040 1.52 -41.22 -12.09
C SER A 1040 0.08 -41.18 -11.57
N TRP A 1041 -0.83 -41.94 -12.18
CA TRP A 1041 -2.19 -42.18 -11.67
C TRP A 1041 -2.64 -43.63 -11.86
N LYS A 1042 -3.56 -44.11 -11.03
CA LYS A 1042 -4.02 -45.52 -11.04
C LYS A 1042 -5.47 -45.70 -11.46
N THR A 1043 -6.36 -44.80 -11.04
CA THR A 1043 -7.81 -44.90 -11.29
C THR A 1043 -8.37 -43.62 -11.89
N GLU A 1044 -9.44 -43.74 -12.68
CA GLU A 1044 -10.10 -42.59 -13.30
C GLU A 1044 -10.58 -41.56 -12.28
N ASP A 1045 -11.16 -42.00 -11.16
CA ASP A 1045 -11.68 -41.07 -10.15
C ASP A 1045 -10.55 -40.33 -9.41
N GLU A 1046 -9.43 -41.00 -9.16
CA GLU A 1046 -8.23 -40.38 -8.59
C GLU A 1046 -7.67 -39.28 -9.51
N VAL A 1047 -7.45 -39.58 -10.80
CA VAL A 1047 -6.85 -38.61 -11.72
C VAL A 1047 -7.77 -37.42 -11.98
N ILE A 1048 -9.08 -37.65 -12.06
CA ILE A 1048 -10.06 -36.56 -12.20
C ILE A 1048 -10.07 -35.68 -10.96
N SER A 1049 -10.04 -36.26 -9.75
CA SER A 1049 -9.97 -35.49 -8.51
C SER A 1049 -8.72 -34.61 -8.48
N ARG A 1050 -7.55 -35.16 -8.81
CA ARG A 1050 -6.27 -34.45 -8.81
C ARG A 1050 -6.17 -33.39 -9.93
N ALA A 1051 -6.67 -33.70 -11.12
CA ALA A 1051 -6.72 -32.75 -12.23
C ALA A 1051 -7.63 -31.55 -11.91
N ASN A 1052 -8.76 -31.78 -11.22
CA ASN A 1052 -9.71 -30.74 -10.85
C ASN A 1052 -9.35 -29.97 -9.57
N ASP A 1053 -8.43 -30.48 -8.74
CA ASP A 1053 -7.92 -29.82 -7.53
C ASP A 1053 -6.98 -28.67 -7.87
N THR A 1054 -7.57 -27.63 -8.46
CA THR A 1054 -6.92 -26.39 -8.84
C THR A 1054 -7.96 -25.27 -8.88
N LYS A 1055 -7.50 -24.03 -8.67
CA LYS A 1055 -8.30 -22.82 -8.84
C LYS A 1055 -8.50 -22.44 -10.32
N THR A 1056 -7.69 -23.01 -11.21
CA THR A 1056 -7.73 -22.73 -12.65
C THR A 1056 -8.57 -23.77 -13.40
N GLY A 1057 -9.03 -23.41 -14.59
CA GLY A 1057 -9.91 -24.23 -15.41
C GLY A 1057 -9.97 -23.71 -16.85
N LEU A 1058 -8.81 -23.44 -17.46
CA LEU A 1058 -8.73 -22.92 -18.82
C LEU A 1058 -8.88 -24.07 -19.83
N GLY A 1059 -7.86 -24.91 -19.96
CA GLY A 1059 -7.83 -26.06 -20.83
C GLY A 1059 -7.43 -27.36 -20.13
N GLY A 1060 -7.53 -28.47 -20.86
CA GLY A 1060 -7.09 -29.78 -20.42
C GLY A 1060 -7.16 -30.80 -21.56
N SER A 1061 -6.44 -31.90 -21.47
CA SER A 1061 -6.50 -32.94 -22.50
C SER A 1061 -6.45 -34.35 -21.95
N ILE A 1062 -7.07 -35.28 -22.68
CA ILE A 1062 -6.97 -36.71 -22.42
C ILE A 1062 -6.44 -37.42 -23.66
N TRP A 1063 -5.46 -38.30 -23.48
CA TRP A 1063 -4.80 -39.05 -24.53
C TRP A 1063 -5.09 -40.54 -24.35
N SER A 1064 -5.79 -41.13 -25.31
CA SER A 1064 -6.20 -42.54 -25.31
C SER A 1064 -6.69 -42.97 -26.70
N LYS A 1065 -6.54 -44.25 -27.05
CA LYS A 1065 -7.17 -44.83 -28.24
C LYS A 1065 -8.66 -45.15 -27.98
N ASP A 1066 -9.06 -45.39 -26.73
CA ASP A 1066 -10.47 -45.45 -26.31
C ASP A 1066 -11.10 -44.05 -26.26
N ILE A 1067 -11.64 -43.62 -27.39
CA ILE A 1067 -12.33 -42.33 -27.52
C ILE A 1067 -13.57 -42.24 -26.61
N ALA A 1068 -14.27 -43.35 -26.35
CA ALA A 1068 -15.45 -43.33 -25.49
C ALA A 1068 -15.06 -43.12 -24.02
N GLY A 1069 -14.01 -43.80 -23.56
CA GLY A 1069 -13.38 -43.59 -22.26
C GLY A 1069 -12.83 -42.18 -22.10
N ALA A 1070 -12.07 -41.70 -23.08
CA ALA A 1070 -11.54 -40.33 -23.08
C ALA A 1070 -12.65 -39.28 -23.02
N THR A 1071 -13.74 -39.47 -23.77
CA THR A 1071 -14.90 -38.56 -23.75
C THR A 1071 -15.60 -38.56 -22.39
N ARG A 1072 -15.70 -39.73 -21.73
CA ARG A 1072 -16.24 -39.84 -20.38
C ARG A 1072 -15.39 -39.07 -19.36
N LEU A 1073 -14.07 -39.21 -19.42
CA LEU A 1073 -13.13 -38.45 -18.58
C LEU A 1073 -13.21 -36.94 -18.87
N ALA A 1074 -13.29 -36.56 -20.16
CA ALA A 1074 -13.33 -35.16 -20.57
C ALA A 1074 -14.53 -34.42 -19.98
N ARG A 1075 -15.69 -35.07 -19.94
CA ARG A 1075 -16.91 -34.51 -19.30
C ARG A 1075 -16.78 -34.28 -17.79
N LYS A 1076 -15.83 -34.95 -17.13
CA LYS A 1076 -15.56 -34.80 -15.70
C LYS A 1076 -14.50 -33.72 -15.41
N LEU A 1077 -13.74 -33.27 -16.40
CA LEU A 1077 -12.77 -32.18 -16.22
C LEU A 1077 -13.49 -30.86 -16.07
N GLN A 1078 -13.06 -30.08 -15.07
CA GLN A 1078 -13.57 -28.74 -14.79
C GLN A 1078 -12.71 -27.69 -15.50
N THR A 1079 -12.73 -27.73 -16.82
CA THR A 1079 -12.06 -26.77 -17.70
C THR A 1079 -13.04 -26.23 -18.72
N GLY A 1080 -12.79 -25.04 -19.25
CA GLY A 1080 -13.68 -24.47 -20.27
C GLY A 1080 -13.46 -25.07 -21.65
N THR A 1081 -12.24 -25.53 -21.96
CA THR A 1081 -11.95 -26.33 -23.17
C THR A 1081 -11.29 -27.66 -22.78
N THR A 1082 -11.69 -28.75 -23.41
CA THR A 1082 -11.02 -30.06 -23.25
C THR A 1082 -10.75 -30.68 -24.62
N TRP A 1083 -9.53 -31.19 -24.82
CA TRP A 1083 -9.11 -31.88 -26.04
C TRP A 1083 -8.95 -33.38 -25.81
N ILE A 1084 -9.14 -34.18 -26.86
CA ILE A 1084 -8.86 -35.62 -26.88
C ILE A 1084 -7.81 -35.89 -27.95
N ASN A 1085 -6.67 -36.48 -27.57
CA ASN A 1085 -5.51 -36.76 -28.45
C ASN A 1085 -4.89 -35.53 -29.14
N GLU A 1086 -5.18 -34.33 -28.61
CA GLU A 1086 -4.67 -33.04 -29.03
C GLU A 1086 -4.55 -32.12 -27.79
N HIS A 1087 -3.93 -30.95 -27.95
CA HIS A 1087 -3.89 -29.92 -26.91
C HIS A 1087 -3.69 -28.54 -27.56
N ALA A 1088 -4.28 -27.50 -26.96
CA ALA A 1088 -4.16 -26.11 -27.42
C ALA A 1088 -4.63 -25.80 -28.86
N THR A 1089 -5.33 -26.72 -29.53
CA THR A 1089 -5.96 -26.48 -30.83
C THR A 1089 -7.17 -25.56 -30.65
N LEU A 1090 -7.17 -24.39 -31.29
CA LEU A 1090 -8.29 -23.44 -31.25
C LEU A 1090 -8.84 -23.19 -32.65
N ASP A 1091 -10.14 -23.40 -32.80
CA ASP A 1091 -10.91 -23.06 -34.01
C ASP A 1091 -11.59 -21.69 -33.79
N PRO A 1092 -11.38 -20.68 -34.66
CA PRO A 1092 -11.99 -19.36 -34.49
C PRO A 1092 -13.52 -19.37 -34.49
N ARG A 1093 -14.16 -20.44 -34.98
CA ARG A 1093 -15.62 -20.61 -35.04
C ARG A 1093 -16.19 -21.15 -33.73
N VAL A 1094 -15.35 -21.71 -32.86
CA VAL A 1094 -15.74 -22.33 -31.59
C VAL A 1094 -15.36 -21.39 -30.45
N PRO A 1095 -16.26 -21.14 -29.48
CA PRO A 1095 -15.93 -20.28 -28.35
C PRO A 1095 -14.84 -20.89 -27.48
N PHE A 1096 -13.95 -20.04 -27.01
CA PHE A 1096 -12.92 -20.34 -26.04
C PHE A 1096 -13.24 -19.55 -24.77
N ALA A 1097 -13.33 -20.24 -23.65
CA ALA A 1097 -13.65 -19.64 -22.36
C ALA A 1097 -12.88 -20.36 -21.26
N GLY A 1098 -12.47 -19.63 -20.23
CA GLY A 1098 -12.01 -20.20 -18.97
C GLY A 1098 -13.14 -20.33 -17.96
N ILE A 1099 -13.10 -21.37 -17.12
CA ILE A 1099 -13.94 -21.45 -15.93
C ILE A 1099 -13.10 -21.26 -14.64
N LYS A 1100 -13.77 -21.21 -13.49
CA LYS A 1100 -13.14 -20.90 -12.19
C LYS A 1100 -12.39 -19.55 -12.24
N GLU A 1101 -11.12 -19.50 -11.84
CA GLU A 1101 -10.31 -18.29 -11.90
C GLU A 1101 -9.62 -18.06 -13.25
N SER A 1102 -9.75 -18.99 -14.21
CA SER A 1102 -9.11 -18.86 -15.53
C SER A 1102 -9.84 -17.93 -16.49
N GLY A 1103 -11.06 -17.49 -16.18
CA GLY A 1103 -11.71 -16.50 -17.01
C GLY A 1103 -13.12 -16.14 -16.62
N TYR A 1104 -13.66 -15.15 -17.33
CA TYR A 1104 -15.05 -14.72 -17.26
C TYR A 1104 -15.48 -14.20 -18.63
N GLY A 1105 -16.56 -14.77 -19.17
CA GLY A 1105 -16.97 -14.57 -20.56
C GLY A 1105 -16.28 -15.55 -21.51
N ALA A 1106 -16.37 -15.28 -22.80
CA ALA A 1106 -15.76 -16.08 -23.85
C ALA A 1106 -15.11 -15.17 -24.91
N GLU A 1107 -14.10 -15.70 -25.58
CA GLU A 1107 -13.59 -15.22 -26.87
C GLU A 1107 -13.86 -16.24 -27.96
N LEU A 1108 -13.63 -15.85 -29.22
CA LEU A 1108 -13.88 -16.67 -30.39
C LEU A 1108 -15.36 -17.10 -30.57
N GLY A 1109 -15.68 -17.62 -31.75
CA GLY A 1109 -17.02 -18.07 -32.09
C GLY A 1109 -18.12 -17.03 -31.89
N ILE A 1110 -19.37 -17.49 -31.98
CA ILE A 1110 -20.56 -16.63 -31.85
C ILE A 1110 -20.69 -16.03 -30.44
N GLU A 1111 -20.32 -16.77 -29.39
CA GLU A 1111 -20.39 -16.26 -28.01
C GLU A 1111 -19.36 -15.18 -27.74
N GLY A 1112 -18.16 -15.26 -28.33
CA GLY A 1112 -17.16 -14.19 -28.26
C GLY A 1112 -17.65 -12.90 -28.94
N LEU A 1113 -18.31 -13.00 -30.10
CA LEU A 1113 -18.94 -11.84 -30.75
C LEU A 1113 -20.06 -11.25 -29.89
N LYS A 1114 -20.95 -12.08 -29.32
CA LYS A 1114 -22.00 -11.62 -28.40
C LYS A 1114 -21.44 -10.93 -27.15
N GLY A 1115 -20.22 -11.29 -26.73
CA GLY A 1115 -19.50 -10.61 -25.66
C GLY A 1115 -19.27 -9.11 -25.91
N PHE A 1116 -19.34 -8.67 -27.17
CA PHE A 1116 -19.26 -7.28 -27.64
C PHE A 1116 -20.61 -6.66 -28.02
N CYS A 1117 -21.74 -7.29 -27.63
CA CYS A 1117 -23.08 -6.82 -27.95
C CYS A 1117 -24.03 -6.78 -26.74
N ASN A 1118 -24.96 -5.82 -26.72
CA ASN A 1118 -26.18 -5.91 -25.93
C ASN A 1118 -27.26 -6.70 -26.69
N THR A 1119 -28.10 -7.43 -25.95
CA THR A 1119 -29.33 -8.00 -26.51
C THR A 1119 -30.40 -6.92 -26.51
N LYS A 1120 -30.96 -6.62 -27.69
CA LYS A 1120 -32.09 -5.73 -27.86
C LYS A 1120 -33.32 -6.55 -28.21
N VAL A 1121 -34.43 -6.31 -27.53
CA VAL A 1121 -35.72 -6.96 -27.81
C VAL A 1121 -36.68 -5.93 -28.40
N ILE A 1122 -37.29 -6.25 -29.55
CA ILE A 1122 -38.29 -5.39 -30.19
C ILE A 1122 -39.59 -6.18 -30.31
N PHE A 1123 -40.67 -5.67 -29.70
CA PHE A 1123 -42.01 -6.19 -29.92
C PHE A 1123 -42.67 -5.40 -31.04
N VAL A 1124 -42.89 -6.05 -32.18
CA VAL A 1124 -43.53 -5.47 -33.36
C VAL A 1124 -44.99 -5.91 -33.38
N PRO A 1125 -45.96 -5.00 -33.28
CA PRO A 1125 -47.37 -5.35 -33.45
C PRO A 1125 -47.63 -5.81 -34.89
N LYS A 1126 -48.58 -6.73 -35.07
CA LYS A 1126 -49.05 -7.16 -36.39
C LYS A 1126 -50.30 -6.42 -36.83
#